data_AF-A0A936UJ09-F1
#
_entry.id   AF-A0A936UJ09-F1
#
_cell.length_a   1.000
_cell.length_b   1.000
_cell.length_c   1.000
_cell.angle_alpha   90.00
_cell.angle_beta   90.00
_cell.angle_gamma   90.00
#
_symmetry.space_group_name_H-M   'P 1'
#
loop_
_entity.id
_entity.type
_entity.pdbx_description
1 polymer ?
#
loop_
_entity_poly.entity_id
_entity_poly.type
_entity_poly.pdbx_seq_one_letter_code
_entity_poly.pdbx_strand_id
1 'polypeptide(L)'
;MHVPRLFALLVFLGLSLTSSAAPVSFLDSGEMLKNSQYGFARASRTEIDAALKRLPASFSVSPYLVDEDFKWYRHRGDLVLDRPLSNGHALIVEGNLRIRGSYDDYRNNIGQLVVLGDMQVENVVSWGSLAVAGQLQAEGLIFAYYNDFTFDAKSVAARALFVYDKSGSVGKVDAPIWISSEKGASKGSVQQAVQTLMPELVLPALADADDEALTDGIYPDFDQLQRRIAAGEPLFRSQPGADTLLADLRLARGERISAAQIDTLAGKDRLLAATLADREDLSPASQNRLLATRDPFVLDRLARNTATTTAVLERIAAVSAPLASVVITHPKAPAALVSKLAASGPADVRRTSAGRGDLPADQLTQLAKDRDASVRLALVKGNGHRLPAPVLAQLVADTEPKVRAAVLDHELLRLSAPAMARLAKDPASEVRIALARRLLRQTRWEQLPELPLSELEALALSLAEDPEGAVANTARLALAPGEQERRWQKGTPAARAARASALAGTTRSERVQLDIASMQDAYTLKELAENLALWPAVQSELMRALPPAKTRRPIGLLDHDAASKALDGPEGVVARLLENPNATPAVIEQAARYCADTFGNALFCSALTHRKDLSPKVIEILRTAYRGEPREDLALTITLLPGASEAQLKWAVPVWMDDEAEVLAEFKPIQKRDGEAFWLALAAARHATLRQLAAVNAQTPAAALQRLVRDKVEDVAVFAWINPSLPLPSAESLSLDQMHALLGNPALPRAQIEAILTLASAQNKTSIVDNCLK
;
A
#
# COMPACT_ATOMS: atom_id res chain seq x y z
N MET A 1 -11.10 67.73 18.67
CA MET A 1 -10.26 67.45 17.47
C MET A 1 -9.46 66.18 17.72
N HIS A 2 -9.59 65.23 16.77
CA HIS A 2 -8.82 64.02 16.44
C HIS A 2 -7.82 63.40 17.45
N VAL A 3 -8.15 62.25 18.06
CA VAL A 3 -7.97 60.84 17.61
C VAL A 3 -6.61 60.23 18.03
N PRO A 4 -6.60 59.10 18.76
CA PRO A 4 -5.42 58.31 19.09
C PRO A 4 -5.09 57.30 17.95
N ARG A 5 -3.84 57.25 17.50
CA ARG A 5 -3.32 56.21 16.59
C ARG A 5 -1.87 55.88 16.96
N LEU A 6 -1.68 54.95 17.89
CA LEU A 6 -0.46 54.11 17.90
C LEU A 6 -0.62 52.83 18.74
N PHE A 7 -1.55 52.77 19.69
CA PHE A 7 -1.82 51.56 20.47
C PHE A 7 -2.77 50.54 19.79
N ALA A 8 -3.32 50.88 18.61
CA ALA A 8 -4.21 50.01 17.83
C ALA A 8 -3.52 49.30 16.64
N LEU A 9 -2.19 49.44 16.47
CA LEU A 9 -1.48 48.85 15.32
C LEU A 9 -0.69 47.56 15.64
N LEU A 10 -0.64 47.14 16.91
CA LEU A 10 -0.02 45.86 17.32
C LEU A 10 -1.03 44.74 17.62
N VAL A 11 -2.34 45.03 17.50
CA VAL A 11 -3.42 44.04 17.68
C VAL A 11 -4.03 43.59 16.34
N PHE A 12 -3.60 44.17 15.21
CA PHE A 12 -4.16 43.88 13.87
C PHE A 12 -3.26 43.07 12.93
N LEU A 13 -2.08 42.65 13.37
CA LEU A 13 -1.31 41.59 12.73
C LEU A 13 -1.44 40.33 13.59
N GLY A 14 -2.53 39.59 13.37
CA GLY A 14 -2.70 38.22 13.85
C GLY A 14 -1.73 37.26 13.17
N LEU A 15 -0.43 37.55 13.24
CA LEU A 15 0.61 36.55 13.13
C LEU A 15 0.60 35.82 14.47
N SER A 16 -0.26 34.79 14.56
CA SER A 16 0.08 33.66 15.41
C SER A 16 1.33 33.07 14.78
N LEU A 17 2.49 33.58 15.20
CA LEU A 17 3.72 32.84 15.13
C LEU A 17 3.48 31.62 16.00
N THR A 18 2.93 30.55 15.41
CA THR A 18 3.25 29.23 15.90
C THR A 18 4.77 29.17 15.84
N SER A 19 5.38 29.33 17.02
CA SER A 19 6.77 29.00 17.23
C SER A 19 6.89 27.54 16.82
N SER A 20 7.22 27.31 15.55
CA SER A 20 7.75 26.03 15.08
C SER A 20 9.03 25.86 15.88
N ALA A 21 8.93 25.17 17.01
CA ALA A 21 10.10 24.70 17.71
C ALA A 21 10.91 23.89 16.70
N ALA A 22 12.23 24.05 16.72
CA ALA A 22 13.08 23.23 15.87
C ALA A 22 12.72 21.75 16.12
N PRO A 23 12.59 20.94 15.06
CA PRO A 23 12.19 19.54 15.21
C PRO A 23 13.11 18.85 16.22
N VAL A 24 12.48 18.10 17.11
CA VAL A 24 13.16 17.44 18.21
C VAL A 24 14.13 16.42 17.62
N SER A 25 15.40 16.52 18.02
CA SER A 25 16.44 15.63 17.52
C SER A 25 16.49 14.37 18.39
N PHE A 26 16.08 13.23 17.83
CA PHE A 26 16.11 11.93 18.51
C PHE A 26 17.51 11.32 18.44
N LEU A 27 17.97 10.71 19.52
CA LEU A 27 19.13 9.82 19.49
C LEU A 27 18.68 8.50 18.88
N ASP A 28 19.28 8.08 17.77
CA ASP A 28 19.02 6.76 17.20
C ASP A 28 19.78 5.68 18.00
N SER A 29 19.13 4.57 18.34
CA SER A 29 19.80 3.53 19.13
C SER A 29 20.98 2.88 18.38
N GLY A 30 20.98 2.87 17.04
CA GLY A 30 22.14 2.44 16.25
C GLY A 30 23.35 3.37 16.38
N GLU A 31 23.13 4.69 16.51
CA GLU A 31 24.19 5.66 16.85
C GLU A 31 24.67 5.47 18.29
N MET A 32 23.73 5.26 19.22
CA MET A 32 24.01 5.02 20.64
C MET A 32 24.91 3.79 20.83
N LEU A 33 24.63 2.69 20.13
CA LEU A 33 25.40 1.44 20.21
C LEU A 33 26.81 1.55 19.62
N LYS A 34 27.05 2.48 18.68
CA LYS A 34 28.39 2.73 18.11
C LYS A 34 29.24 3.63 19.00
N ASN A 35 28.63 4.35 19.94
CA ASN A 35 29.31 5.32 20.78
C ASN A 35 29.58 4.73 22.18
N SER A 36 30.86 4.50 22.47
CA SER A 36 31.32 3.90 23.73
C SER A 36 30.93 4.69 24.98
N GLN A 37 30.59 5.99 24.86
CA GLN A 37 30.13 6.80 25.98
C GLN A 37 28.86 6.28 26.65
N TYR A 38 28.01 5.56 25.90
CA TYR A 38 26.76 5.00 26.40
C TYR A 38 26.91 3.60 26.98
N GLY A 39 28.10 2.98 26.92
CA GLY A 39 28.40 1.76 27.68
C GLY A 39 27.67 0.48 27.25
N PHE A 40 27.07 0.42 26.06
CA PHE A 40 26.40 -0.78 25.56
C PHE A 40 27.39 -1.82 25.02
N ALA A 41 27.17 -3.08 25.37
CA ALA A 41 27.88 -4.24 24.82
C ALA A 41 26.89 -5.30 24.34
N ARG A 42 27.28 -6.09 23.34
CA ARG A 42 26.45 -7.21 22.87
C ARG A 42 26.28 -8.24 23.99
N ALA A 43 25.03 -8.63 24.25
CA ALA A 43 24.69 -9.60 25.28
C ALA A 43 24.76 -11.03 24.73
N SER A 44 25.36 -11.95 25.49
CA SER A 44 25.27 -13.38 25.25
C SER A 44 23.89 -13.92 25.68
N ARG A 45 23.50 -15.11 25.20
CA ARG A 45 22.25 -15.76 25.60
C ARG A 45 22.14 -15.94 27.11
N THR A 46 23.23 -16.34 27.77
CA THR A 46 23.27 -16.49 29.23
C THR A 46 23.04 -15.18 29.97
N GLU A 47 23.56 -14.06 29.45
CA GLU A 47 23.34 -12.73 30.05
C GLU A 47 21.90 -12.25 29.85
N ILE A 48 21.29 -12.54 28.69
CA ILE A 48 19.87 -12.26 28.42
C ILE A 48 19.00 -13.06 29.40
N ASP A 49 19.20 -14.37 29.50
CA ASP A 49 18.45 -15.24 30.40
C ASP A 49 18.58 -14.80 31.86
N ALA A 50 19.78 -14.37 32.29
CA ALA A 50 20.02 -13.86 33.63
C ALA A 50 19.29 -12.53 33.90
N ALA A 51 19.21 -11.65 32.90
CA ALA A 51 18.45 -10.40 33.00
C ALA A 51 16.94 -10.68 33.06
N LEU A 52 16.42 -11.55 32.20
CA LEU A 52 14.99 -11.91 32.17
C LEU A 52 14.53 -12.58 33.48
N LYS A 53 15.38 -13.39 34.12
CA LYS A 53 15.09 -13.97 35.46
C LYS A 53 14.95 -12.93 36.58
N ARG A 54 15.44 -11.70 36.39
CA ARG A 54 15.28 -10.60 37.35
C ARG A 54 13.95 -9.86 37.19
N LEU A 55 13.21 -10.11 36.11
CA LEU A 55 11.88 -9.54 35.92
C LEU A 55 10.86 -10.24 36.83
N PRO A 56 9.78 -9.54 37.25
CA PRO A 56 8.68 -10.16 37.96
C PRO A 56 8.09 -11.34 37.19
N ALA A 57 7.78 -12.45 37.89
CA ALA A 57 7.21 -13.64 37.28
C ALA A 57 5.83 -13.42 36.62
N SER A 58 5.16 -12.31 36.94
CA SER A 58 3.89 -11.91 36.34
C SER A 58 4.04 -11.26 34.96
N PHE A 59 5.26 -10.93 34.53
CA PHE A 59 5.48 -10.25 33.26
C PHE A 59 5.36 -11.22 32.09
N SER A 60 4.61 -10.81 31.06
CA SER A 60 4.33 -11.62 29.88
C SER A 60 5.46 -11.54 28.84
N VAL A 61 6.46 -10.68 29.04
CA VAL A 61 7.57 -10.44 28.10
C VAL A 61 8.45 -11.67 27.81
N SER A 62 8.47 -12.66 28.71
CA SER A 62 9.46 -13.75 28.68
C SER A 62 9.41 -14.71 27.48
N PRO A 63 8.25 -15.09 26.88
CA PRO A 63 8.22 -15.96 25.71
C PRO A 63 8.66 -15.27 24.42
N TYR A 64 8.45 -13.95 24.33
CA TYR A 64 8.60 -13.16 23.09
C TYR A 64 10.00 -12.56 22.92
N LEU A 65 10.76 -12.38 24.01
CA LEU A 65 12.14 -11.87 23.97
C LEU A 65 13.22 -12.94 23.73
N VAL A 66 12.81 -14.20 23.64
CA VAL A 66 13.67 -15.39 23.62
C VAL A 66 13.86 -15.92 22.18
N ASP A 67 13.25 -15.26 21.21
CA ASP A 67 13.46 -15.47 19.78
C ASP A 67 14.95 -15.32 19.38
N GLU A 68 15.44 -16.20 18.52
CA GLU A 68 16.86 -16.24 18.10
C GLU A 68 17.23 -15.08 17.16
N ASP A 69 16.24 -14.34 16.65
CA ASP A 69 16.44 -13.29 15.64
C ASP A 69 16.89 -11.92 16.20
N PHE A 70 16.67 -11.64 17.49
CA PHE A 70 17.05 -10.35 18.08
C PHE A 70 18.50 -10.30 18.57
N LYS A 71 19.26 -9.31 18.05
CA LYS A 71 20.59 -8.98 18.58
C LYS A 71 20.47 -8.05 19.79
N TRP A 72 20.63 -8.61 20.98
CA TRP A 72 20.54 -7.88 22.24
C TRP A 72 21.81 -7.14 22.63
N TYR A 73 21.64 -5.94 23.18
CA TYR A 73 22.70 -5.11 23.74
C TYR A 73 22.37 -4.70 25.16
N ARG A 74 23.38 -4.70 26.03
CA ARG A 74 23.23 -4.50 27.47
C ARG A 74 24.08 -3.32 27.95
N HIS A 75 23.47 -2.49 28.79
CA HIS A 75 24.12 -1.46 29.59
C HIS A 75 24.13 -1.87 31.07
N ARG A 76 25.28 -1.75 31.72
CA ARG A 76 25.44 -2.08 33.15
C ARG A 76 25.20 -0.85 34.01
N GLY A 77 24.29 -0.97 34.98
CA GLY A 77 23.94 0.11 35.91
C GLY A 77 22.94 1.11 35.33
N ASP A 78 22.95 2.32 35.89
CA ASP A 78 22.00 3.37 35.54
C ASP A 78 22.40 4.06 34.23
N LEU A 79 21.41 4.46 33.43
CA LEU A 79 21.58 5.15 32.14
C LEU A 79 20.79 6.45 32.15
N VAL A 80 21.45 7.55 31.78
CA VAL A 80 20.82 8.86 31.58
C VAL A 80 21.04 9.31 30.14
N LEU A 81 19.96 9.60 29.43
CA LEU A 81 19.95 10.14 28.09
C LEU A 81 19.46 11.59 28.13
N ASP A 82 20.25 12.50 27.57
CA ASP A 82 19.96 13.95 27.60
C ASP A 82 19.04 14.43 26.47
N ARG A 83 18.53 13.51 25.66
CA ARG A 83 17.64 13.76 24.52
C ARG A 83 16.70 12.56 24.32
N PRO A 84 15.59 12.73 23.58
CA PRO A 84 14.68 11.63 23.23
C PRO A 84 15.39 10.47 22.54
N LEU A 85 14.89 9.25 22.75
CA LEU A 85 15.43 8.02 22.17
C LEU A 85 14.50 7.49 21.10
N SER A 86 15.03 7.27 19.90
CA SER A 86 14.41 6.44 18.87
C SER A 86 15.06 5.06 18.91
N ASN A 87 14.34 4.05 19.38
CA ASN A 87 14.89 2.72 19.58
C ASN A 87 14.47 1.75 18.46
N GLY A 88 15.43 1.31 17.65
CA GLY A 88 15.22 0.24 16.66
C GLY A 88 15.93 -1.08 17.00
N HIS A 89 16.38 -1.27 18.25
CA HIS A 89 17.19 -2.41 18.67
C HIS A 89 16.65 -3.04 19.97
N ALA A 90 17.16 -4.23 20.30
CA ALA A 90 16.83 -4.91 21.56
C ALA A 90 17.83 -4.52 22.65
N LEU A 91 17.36 -3.81 23.68
CA LEU A 91 18.19 -3.18 24.71
C LEU A 91 17.85 -3.68 26.12
N ILE A 92 18.87 -3.91 26.94
CA ILE A 92 18.75 -4.19 28.37
C ILE A 92 19.50 -3.12 29.16
N VAL A 93 18.81 -2.43 30.08
CA VAL A 93 19.39 -1.54 31.07
C VAL A 93 19.30 -2.22 32.44
N GLU A 94 20.44 -2.56 33.04
CA GLU A 94 20.46 -3.35 34.28
C GLU A 94 20.14 -2.56 35.55
N GLY A 95 20.08 -1.23 35.46
CA GLY A 95 19.70 -0.30 36.52
C GLY A 95 18.54 0.60 36.09
N ASN A 96 18.55 1.85 36.56
CA ASN A 96 17.54 2.85 36.26
C ASN A 96 17.78 3.50 34.89
N LEU A 97 16.70 3.87 34.20
CA LEU A 97 16.74 4.58 32.92
C LEU A 97 16.08 5.96 33.06
N ARG A 98 16.81 7.03 32.78
CA ARG A 98 16.25 8.37 32.64
C ARG A 98 16.43 8.89 31.22
N ILE A 99 15.35 9.27 30.57
CA ILE A 99 15.36 9.89 29.24
C ILE A 99 14.80 11.31 29.38
N ARG A 100 15.62 12.31 29.04
CA ARG A 100 15.18 13.70 28.91
C ARG A 100 14.50 13.87 27.56
N GLY A 101 13.21 13.56 27.53
CA GLY A 101 12.37 13.57 26.34
C GLY A 101 11.61 12.26 26.14
N SER A 102 11.08 12.06 24.94
CA SER A 102 10.27 10.88 24.62
C SER A 102 11.09 9.63 24.31
N TYR A 103 10.54 8.47 24.65
CA TYR A 103 10.95 7.17 24.13
C TYR A 103 10.00 6.77 23.00
N ASP A 104 10.54 6.41 21.84
CA ASP A 104 9.79 5.95 20.66
C ASP A 104 10.50 4.77 20.02
N ASP A 105 9.84 3.61 19.98
CA ASP A 105 10.40 2.38 19.40
C ASP A 105 9.77 1.96 18.06
N TYR A 106 9.18 2.90 17.32
CA TYR A 106 8.54 2.62 16.02
C TYR A 106 8.97 3.55 14.86
N ARG A 107 9.71 4.63 15.15
CA ARG A 107 10.17 5.59 14.10
C ARG A 107 10.99 5.00 12.97
N ASN A 108 11.96 4.14 13.30
CA ASN A 108 12.96 3.65 12.35
C ASN A 108 12.92 2.12 12.20
N ASN A 109 12.52 1.42 13.26
CA ASN A 109 12.32 -0.02 13.35
C ASN A 109 11.62 -0.34 14.68
N ILE A 110 11.14 -1.56 14.88
CA ILE A 110 10.52 -2.00 16.13
C ILE A 110 11.59 -2.38 17.17
N GLY A 111 11.81 -1.53 18.17
CA GLY A 111 12.77 -1.75 19.25
C GLY A 111 12.21 -2.52 20.44
N GLN A 112 13.06 -3.28 21.14
CA GLN A 112 12.71 -3.95 22.40
C GLN A 112 13.47 -3.29 23.54
N LEU A 113 12.84 -3.11 24.71
CA LEU A 113 13.49 -2.51 25.87
C LEU A 113 13.14 -3.22 27.17
N VAL A 114 14.18 -3.64 27.89
CA VAL A 114 14.10 -4.16 29.24
C VAL A 114 14.86 -3.23 30.19
N VAL A 115 14.17 -2.71 31.21
CA VAL A 115 14.75 -1.89 32.29
C VAL A 115 14.56 -2.65 33.61
N LEU A 116 15.66 -3.01 34.27
CA LEU A 116 15.62 -3.79 35.52
C LEU A 116 15.45 -2.91 36.78
N GLY A 117 15.54 -1.59 36.63
CA GLY A 117 15.21 -0.59 37.66
C GLY A 117 13.98 0.24 37.31
N ASP A 118 13.98 1.49 37.75
CA ASP A 118 12.95 2.49 37.45
C ASP A 118 13.20 3.18 36.10
N MET A 119 12.14 3.64 35.44
CA MET A 119 12.22 4.40 34.19
C MET A 119 11.55 5.77 34.35
N GLN A 120 12.27 6.85 34.05
CA GLN A 120 11.78 8.22 34.00
C GLN A 120 11.87 8.77 32.57
N VAL A 121 10.78 9.30 32.06
CA VAL A 121 10.66 9.70 30.65
C VAL A 121 9.60 10.80 30.48
N GLU A 122 9.66 11.58 29.40
CA GLU A 122 8.61 12.55 29.10
C GLU A 122 7.34 11.86 28.56
N ASN A 123 7.48 11.12 27.46
CA ASN A 123 6.41 10.34 26.85
C ASN A 123 6.94 8.97 26.39
N VAL A 124 6.07 7.96 26.33
CA VAL A 124 6.39 6.64 25.78
C VAL A 124 5.48 6.36 24.60
N VAL A 125 6.07 6.03 23.46
CA VAL A 125 5.39 5.44 22.30
C VAL A 125 6.03 4.08 22.06
N SER A 126 5.28 3.01 22.31
CA SER A 126 5.81 1.64 22.29
C SER A 126 4.97 0.68 21.45
N TRP A 127 5.54 0.26 20.33
CA TRP A 127 5.12 -0.84 19.48
C TRP A 127 5.80 -2.14 19.85
N GLY A 128 7.10 -2.13 20.14
CA GLY A 128 7.83 -3.32 20.56
C GLY A 128 7.58 -3.71 22.02
N SER A 129 8.29 -4.73 22.52
CA SER A 129 8.14 -5.14 23.91
C SER A 129 8.86 -4.17 24.83
N LEU A 130 8.15 -3.72 25.87
CA LEU A 130 8.68 -2.83 26.89
C LEU A 130 8.43 -3.44 28.27
N ALA A 131 9.50 -3.75 29.00
CA ALA A 131 9.43 -4.29 30.35
C ALA A 131 10.20 -3.41 31.33
N VAL A 132 9.52 -2.88 32.35
CA VAL A 132 10.10 -2.07 33.43
C VAL A 132 9.86 -2.76 34.77
N ALA A 133 10.92 -3.34 35.35
CA ALA A 133 10.81 -4.09 36.61
C ALA A 133 10.46 -3.19 37.82
N GLY A 134 10.80 -1.89 37.74
CA GLY A 134 10.47 -0.86 38.71
C GLY A 134 9.27 0.00 38.32
N GLN A 135 9.28 1.25 38.75
CA GLN A 135 8.26 2.24 38.39
C GLN A 135 8.58 2.86 37.03
N LEU A 136 7.60 2.86 36.12
CA LEU A 136 7.61 3.68 34.91
C LEU A 136 6.89 5.00 35.18
N GLN A 137 7.66 6.08 35.24
CA GLN A 137 7.16 7.44 35.44
C GLN A 137 7.28 8.24 34.15
N ALA A 138 6.13 8.55 33.54
CA ALA A 138 6.02 9.44 32.39
C ALA A 138 5.45 10.80 32.79
N GLU A 139 6.09 11.90 32.40
CA GLU A 139 5.56 13.26 32.66
C GLU A 139 4.29 13.57 31.84
N GLY A 140 4.20 12.99 30.65
CA GLY A 140 3.10 13.11 29.70
C GLY A 140 2.32 11.80 29.58
N LEU A 141 2.32 11.22 28.39
CA LEU A 141 1.55 10.01 28.10
C LEU A 141 2.39 8.79 27.82
N ILE A 142 1.81 7.62 28.09
CA ILE A 142 2.27 6.32 27.65
C ILE A 142 1.25 5.78 26.65
N PHE A 143 1.70 5.51 25.43
CA PHE A 143 0.92 4.89 24.37
C PHE A 143 1.63 3.60 23.97
N ALA A 144 0.99 2.46 24.24
CA ALA A 144 1.50 1.15 23.90
C ALA A 144 0.51 0.44 22.96
N TYR A 145 1.00 -0.07 21.83
CA TYR A 145 0.19 -0.69 20.78
C TYR A 145 0.87 -1.92 20.16
N TYR A 146 0.07 -2.77 19.49
CA TYR A 146 0.42 -3.97 18.72
C TYR A 146 0.56 -5.28 19.49
N ASN A 147 -0.19 -6.29 19.02
CA ASN A 147 -0.54 -7.50 19.77
C ASN A 147 0.55 -8.57 19.76
N ASP A 148 1.52 -8.47 18.85
CA ASP A 148 2.66 -9.40 18.78
C ASP A 148 3.72 -9.14 19.86
N PHE A 149 3.63 -8.05 20.63
CA PHE A 149 4.57 -7.68 21.69
C PHE A 149 3.88 -7.38 23.01
N THR A 150 4.67 -7.22 24.08
CA THR A 150 4.11 -6.99 25.43
C THR A 150 4.45 -5.63 26.04
N PHE A 151 3.59 -5.16 26.94
CA PHE A 151 3.84 -4.00 27.78
C PHE A 151 3.73 -4.35 29.27
N ASP A 152 4.87 -4.42 29.95
CA ASP A 152 4.98 -4.88 31.33
C ASP A 152 5.63 -3.83 32.23
N ALA A 153 4.96 -3.48 33.34
CA ALA A 153 5.50 -2.54 34.32
C ALA A 153 4.98 -2.85 35.73
N LYS A 154 5.88 -2.84 36.73
CA LYS A 154 5.49 -3.10 38.13
C LYS A 154 4.54 -2.02 38.66
N SER A 155 4.78 -0.77 38.28
CA SER A 155 3.84 0.32 38.48
C SER A 155 4.04 1.43 37.44
N VAL A 156 2.97 2.13 37.10
CA VAL A 156 2.96 3.24 36.16
C VAL A 156 2.48 4.51 36.87
N ALA A 157 3.15 5.62 36.64
CA ALA A 157 2.65 6.97 36.95
C ALA A 157 2.73 7.84 35.68
N ALA A 158 1.60 8.36 35.22
CA ALA A 158 1.52 9.15 33.99
C ALA A 158 0.32 10.10 33.99
N ARG A 159 0.32 11.12 33.11
CA ARG A 159 -0.90 11.92 32.87
C ARG A 159 -1.96 11.12 32.11
N ALA A 160 -1.52 10.23 31.22
CA ALA A 160 -2.39 9.31 30.50
C ALA A 160 -1.67 8.00 30.16
N LEU A 161 -2.40 6.88 30.27
CA LEU A 161 -1.96 5.55 29.89
C LEU A 161 -2.96 4.94 28.90
N PHE A 162 -2.49 4.67 27.69
CA PHE A 162 -3.22 3.97 26.63
C PHE A 162 -2.48 2.66 26.32
N VAL A 163 -3.17 1.53 26.47
CA VAL A 163 -2.65 0.20 26.09
C VAL A 163 -3.66 -0.46 25.16
N TYR A 164 -3.42 -0.34 23.86
CA TYR A 164 -4.35 -0.80 22.84
C TYR A 164 -3.81 -2.07 22.19
N ASP A 165 -4.66 -3.08 22.01
CA ASP A 165 -4.34 -4.31 21.28
C ASP A 165 -2.94 -4.86 21.61
N LYS A 166 -2.59 -4.91 22.90
CA LYS A 166 -1.27 -5.26 23.39
C LYS A 166 -1.39 -5.95 24.73
N SER A 167 -0.87 -7.16 24.83
CA SER A 167 -0.90 -7.92 26.08
C SER A 167 0.15 -7.45 27.06
N GLY A 168 -0.09 -7.61 28.36
CA GLY A 168 0.95 -7.34 29.35
C GLY A 168 0.46 -7.15 30.77
N SER A 169 1.41 -7.09 31.70
CA SER A 169 1.15 -6.98 33.13
C SER A 169 1.50 -5.57 33.62
N VAL A 170 0.47 -4.76 33.85
CA VAL A 170 0.61 -3.47 34.53
C VAL A 170 0.12 -3.61 35.96
N GLY A 171 1.03 -3.45 36.93
CA GLY A 171 0.71 -3.53 38.35
C GLY A 171 -0.09 -2.32 38.85
N LYS A 172 0.49 -1.49 39.73
CA LYS A 172 -0.20 -0.29 40.24
C LYS A 172 -0.21 0.82 39.17
N VAL A 173 -1.38 1.35 38.84
CA VAL A 173 -1.54 2.49 37.90
C VAL A 173 -1.94 3.75 38.67
N ASP A 174 -1.15 4.81 38.52
CA ASP A 174 -1.44 6.18 38.96
C ASP A 174 -1.53 7.08 37.72
N ALA A 175 -2.67 7.00 37.03
CA ALA A 175 -2.96 7.78 35.83
C ALA A 175 -4.43 8.19 35.80
N PRO A 176 -4.75 9.51 35.74
CA PRO A 176 -6.14 9.98 35.67
C PRO A 176 -6.88 9.48 34.43
N ILE A 177 -6.15 9.37 33.31
CA ILE A 177 -6.63 8.76 32.07
C ILE A 177 -5.98 7.39 31.95
N TRP A 178 -6.79 6.33 32.03
CA TRP A 178 -6.34 4.97 31.80
C TRP A 178 -7.36 4.24 30.95
N ILE A 179 -6.94 3.85 29.75
CA ILE A 179 -7.76 3.15 28.76
C ILE A 179 -6.96 1.98 28.22
N SER A 180 -7.56 0.79 28.19
CA SER A 180 -6.92 -0.40 27.59
C SER A 180 -7.91 -1.32 26.90
N SER A 181 -7.48 -2.06 25.88
CA SER A 181 -8.36 -3.01 25.18
C SER A 181 -8.82 -4.16 26.09
N GLU A 182 -7.96 -4.63 27.00
CA GLU A 182 -8.30 -5.73 27.91
C GLU A 182 -9.26 -5.33 29.03
N LYS A 183 -9.12 -4.12 29.59
CA LYS A 183 -9.94 -3.66 30.74
C LYS A 183 -11.02 -2.64 30.37
N GLY A 184 -11.05 -2.18 29.12
CA GLY A 184 -11.90 -1.09 28.66
C GLY A 184 -11.50 0.28 29.22
N ALA A 185 -12.44 1.22 29.19
CA ALA A 185 -12.30 2.58 29.69
C ALA A 185 -13.33 2.89 30.79
N SER A 186 -12.93 3.63 31.83
CA SER A 186 -13.92 4.23 32.74
C SER A 186 -14.56 5.48 32.09
N LYS A 187 -15.82 5.77 32.40
CA LYS A 187 -16.49 7.01 31.95
C LYS A 187 -15.69 8.27 32.31
N GLY A 188 -15.06 8.29 33.50
CA GLY A 188 -14.22 9.40 33.94
C GLY A 188 -12.95 9.54 33.11
N SER A 189 -12.32 8.43 32.72
CA SER A 189 -11.11 8.44 31.88
C SER A 189 -11.41 8.93 30.47
N VAL A 190 -12.54 8.52 29.87
CA VAL A 190 -12.98 9.04 28.56
C VAL A 190 -13.24 10.54 28.63
N GLN A 191 -13.95 11.01 29.65
CA GLN A 191 -14.21 12.43 29.85
C GLN A 191 -12.91 13.23 29.98
N GLN A 192 -11.98 12.78 30.81
CA GLN A 192 -10.70 13.46 30.99
C GLN A 192 -9.84 13.44 29.72
N ALA A 193 -9.86 12.35 28.94
CA ALA A 193 -9.17 12.28 27.66
C ALA A 193 -9.69 13.35 26.69
N VAL A 194 -11.02 13.45 26.51
CA VAL A 194 -11.65 14.48 25.66
C VAL A 194 -11.34 15.89 26.15
N GLN A 195 -11.35 16.11 27.47
CA GLN A 195 -11.12 17.43 28.06
C GLN A 195 -9.66 17.87 28.01
N THR A 196 -8.70 16.96 28.07
CA THR A 196 -7.29 17.34 28.31
C THR A 196 -6.38 17.08 27.13
N LEU A 197 -6.70 16.14 26.23
CA LEU A 197 -5.90 15.91 25.02
C LEU A 197 -6.16 16.99 23.97
N MET A 198 -5.16 17.22 23.12
CA MET A 198 -5.33 18.10 21.96
C MET A 198 -6.43 17.58 21.02
N PRO A 199 -7.32 18.44 20.47
CA PRO A 199 -8.39 18.01 19.57
C PRO A 199 -7.92 17.16 18.38
N GLU A 200 -6.72 17.43 17.86
CA GLU A 200 -6.10 16.71 16.75
C GLU A 200 -5.77 15.24 17.07
N LEU A 201 -5.58 14.92 18.36
CA LEU A 201 -5.37 13.55 18.82
C LEU A 201 -6.71 12.83 19.05
N VAL A 202 -7.75 13.57 19.43
CA VAL A 202 -9.05 13.00 19.82
C VAL A 202 -9.96 12.79 18.62
N LEU A 203 -10.08 13.79 17.75
CA LEU A 203 -11.13 13.80 16.73
C LEU A 203 -11.00 12.69 15.67
N PRO A 204 -9.80 12.36 15.13
CA PRO A 204 -9.69 11.26 14.17
C PRO A 204 -10.12 9.91 14.75
N ALA A 205 -9.84 9.68 16.05
CA ALA A 205 -10.29 8.50 16.77
C ALA A 205 -11.81 8.38 16.92
N LEU A 206 -12.56 9.43 16.56
CA LEU A 206 -14.02 9.48 16.60
C LEU A 206 -14.66 9.32 15.22
N ALA A 207 -13.88 9.21 14.14
CA ALA A 207 -14.41 9.20 12.78
C ALA A 207 -15.19 7.91 12.45
N ASP A 208 -14.66 6.74 12.84
CA ASP A 208 -15.25 5.42 12.56
C ASP A 208 -15.93 4.79 13.79
N ALA A 209 -15.94 5.54 14.89
CA ALA A 209 -16.47 5.14 16.17
C ALA A 209 -18.01 5.23 16.17
N ASP A 210 -18.73 4.17 16.50
CA ASP A 210 -20.16 4.27 16.78
C ASP A 210 -20.42 5.12 18.04
N ASP A 211 -21.69 5.34 18.41
CA ASP A 211 -22.01 6.08 19.63
C ASP A 211 -21.52 5.34 20.91
N GLU A 212 -21.22 4.04 20.82
CA GLU A 212 -20.68 3.17 21.88
C GLU A 212 -19.14 3.28 22.02
N ALA A 213 -18.42 3.76 21.00
CA ALA A 213 -16.98 4.01 21.10
C ALA A 213 -16.62 5.15 22.08
N LEU A 214 -17.54 6.10 22.31
CA LEU A 214 -17.44 7.07 23.40
C LEU A 214 -17.69 6.45 24.79
N THR A 215 -17.93 5.14 24.87
CA THR A 215 -18.01 4.33 26.09
C THR A 215 -16.94 3.25 26.18
N ASP A 216 -16.48 2.67 25.07
CA ASP A 216 -15.49 1.57 25.06
C ASP A 216 -14.03 2.05 25.07
N GLY A 217 -13.76 3.30 24.68
CA GLY A 217 -12.46 3.94 24.81
C GLY A 217 -12.13 4.89 23.66
N ILE A 218 -11.40 5.97 23.94
CA ILE A 218 -10.86 6.88 22.91
C ILE A 218 -9.34 6.75 22.93
N TYR A 219 -8.79 6.19 21.86
CA TYR A 219 -7.34 6.08 21.67
C TYR A 219 -6.86 7.27 20.84
N PRO A 220 -5.81 8.00 21.24
CA PRO A 220 -5.33 9.13 20.47
C PRO A 220 -4.81 8.67 19.09
N ASP A 221 -5.06 9.48 18.06
CA ASP A 221 -4.53 9.24 16.72
C ASP A 221 -3.01 9.13 16.74
N PHE A 222 -2.51 7.98 16.31
CA PHE A 222 -1.09 7.61 16.41
C PHE A 222 -0.20 8.53 15.57
N ASP A 223 -0.58 8.79 14.32
CA ASP A 223 0.22 9.60 13.40
C ASP A 223 0.33 11.04 13.92
N GLN A 224 -0.77 11.60 14.42
CA GLN A 224 -0.78 12.92 15.02
C GLN A 224 0.02 12.99 16.31
N LEU A 225 -0.06 11.94 17.14
CA LEU A 225 0.75 11.81 18.33
C LEU A 225 2.24 11.85 17.99
N GLN A 226 2.68 11.02 17.05
CA GLN A 226 4.08 10.92 16.68
C GLN A 226 4.61 12.21 16.04
N ARG A 227 3.81 12.85 15.17
CA ARG A 227 4.15 14.15 14.57
C ARG A 227 4.31 15.24 15.62
N ARG A 228 3.38 15.35 16.57
CA ARG A 228 3.47 16.35 17.64
C ARG A 228 4.70 16.13 18.51
N ILE A 229 4.98 14.89 18.90
CA ILE A 229 6.21 14.54 19.63
C ILE A 229 7.47 14.93 18.82
N ALA A 230 7.51 14.64 17.51
CA ALA A 230 8.63 15.01 16.65
C ALA A 230 8.83 16.54 16.56
N ALA A 231 7.74 17.30 16.57
CA ALA A 231 7.75 18.75 16.47
C ALA A 231 7.93 19.45 17.84
N GLY A 232 7.95 18.71 18.94
CA GLY A 232 7.96 19.28 20.29
C GLY A 232 6.67 20.04 20.62
N GLU A 233 5.58 19.67 19.96
CA GLU A 233 4.27 20.26 20.16
C GLU A 233 3.53 19.61 21.34
N PRO A 234 2.67 20.35 22.06
CA PRO A 234 1.96 19.82 23.20
C PRO A 234 0.99 18.70 22.81
N LEU A 235 0.89 17.68 23.67
CA LEU A 235 -0.07 16.59 23.56
C LEU A 235 -1.35 16.85 24.39
N PHE A 236 -1.22 17.71 25.39
CA PHE A 236 -2.29 18.12 26.27
C PHE A 236 -2.59 19.61 26.12
N ARG A 237 -3.86 19.97 26.27
CA ARG A 237 -4.32 21.34 26.36
C ARG A 237 -3.72 22.02 27.59
N SER A 238 -3.47 23.33 27.49
CA SER A 238 -3.04 24.15 28.62
C SER A 238 -4.15 24.35 29.66
N GLN A 239 -5.42 24.34 29.22
CA GLN A 239 -6.60 24.32 30.07
C GLN A 239 -7.53 23.19 29.66
N PRO A 240 -8.04 22.38 30.61
CA PRO A 240 -9.05 21.39 30.31
C PRO A 240 -10.30 22.02 29.69
N GLY A 241 -10.93 21.30 28.76
CA GLY A 241 -12.25 21.64 28.25
C GLY A 241 -13.33 21.54 29.34
N ALA A 242 -14.49 22.16 29.09
CA ALA A 242 -15.58 22.19 30.06
C ALA A 242 -16.08 20.79 30.46
N ASP A 243 -16.71 20.67 31.63
CA ASP A 243 -17.33 19.42 32.11
C ASP A 243 -18.44 18.92 31.19
N THR A 244 -19.08 19.81 30.44
CA THR A 244 -20.10 19.46 29.45
C THR A 244 -19.52 18.97 28.13
N LEU A 245 -18.20 19.06 27.90
CA LEU A 245 -17.61 18.88 26.57
C LEU A 245 -17.93 17.51 25.95
N LEU A 246 -17.86 16.43 26.74
CA LEU A 246 -18.19 15.10 26.24
C LEU A 246 -19.68 14.97 25.85
N ALA A 247 -20.58 15.62 26.59
CA ALA A 247 -22.01 15.64 26.28
C ALA A 247 -22.32 16.54 25.07
N ASP A 248 -21.70 17.71 25.00
CA ASP A 248 -21.77 18.63 23.87
C ASP A 248 -21.22 17.97 22.58
N LEU A 249 -20.17 17.16 22.70
CA LEU A 249 -19.58 16.40 21.59
C LEU A 249 -20.52 15.32 21.07
N ARG A 250 -21.18 14.57 21.96
CA ARG A 250 -22.24 13.62 21.58
C ARG A 250 -23.38 14.34 20.84
N LEU A 251 -23.79 15.50 21.33
CA LEU A 251 -24.81 16.32 20.67
C LEU A 251 -24.34 16.81 19.29
N ALA A 252 -23.10 17.25 19.16
CA ALA A 252 -22.53 17.72 17.89
C ALA A 252 -22.47 16.61 16.81
N ARG A 253 -22.25 15.35 17.22
CA ARG A 253 -22.25 14.18 16.33
C ARG A 253 -23.65 13.66 15.99
N GLY A 254 -24.63 13.88 16.86
CA GLY A 254 -25.98 13.35 16.69
C GLY A 254 -26.68 13.83 15.41
N GLU A 255 -27.53 12.97 14.83
CA GLU A 255 -28.26 13.24 13.59
C GLU A 255 -29.26 14.41 13.70
N ARG A 256 -29.82 14.65 14.90
CA ARG A 256 -30.88 15.65 15.13
C ARG A 256 -30.37 16.84 15.94
N ILE A 257 -29.65 17.75 15.29
CA ILE A 257 -29.20 19.01 15.87
C ILE A 257 -29.73 20.21 15.06
N SER A 258 -30.24 21.24 15.73
CA SER A 258 -30.73 22.46 15.09
C SER A 258 -29.59 23.42 14.73
N ALA A 259 -29.80 24.29 13.73
CA ALA A 259 -28.83 25.32 13.36
C ALA A 259 -28.44 26.24 14.54
N ALA A 260 -29.37 26.55 15.44
CA ALA A 260 -29.10 27.33 16.64
C ALA A 260 -28.18 26.59 17.63
N GLN A 261 -28.33 25.27 17.76
CA GLN A 261 -27.44 24.44 18.56
C GLN A 261 -26.05 24.34 17.93
N ILE A 262 -25.97 24.13 16.60
CA ILE A 262 -24.68 24.15 15.87
C ILE A 262 -23.94 25.47 16.13
N ASP A 263 -24.63 26.61 15.96
CA ASP A 263 -24.06 27.95 16.19
C ASP A 263 -23.57 28.13 17.64
N THR A 264 -24.32 27.61 18.61
CA THR A 264 -23.94 27.67 20.03
C THR A 264 -22.70 26.81 20.30
N LEU A 265 -22.69 25.57 19.80
CA LEU A 265 -21.60 24.62 20.04
C LEU A 265 -20.30 25.03 19.34
N ALA A 266 -20.39 25.60 18.14
CA ALA A 266 -19.22 26.07 17.38
C ALA A 266 -18.39 27.12 18.13
N GLY A 267 -19.00 27.88 19.04
CA GLY A 267 -18.30 28.88 19.86
C GLY A 267 -17.81 28.38 21.22
N LYS A 268 -18.13 27.14 21.62
CA LYS A 268 -17.83 26.63 22.97
C LYS A 268 -16.43 26.05 23.13
N ASP A 269 -15.99 25.24 22.17
CA ASP A 269 -14.70 24.53 22.23
C ASP A 269 -14.18 24.25 20.82
N ARG A 270 -12.86 24.24 20.67
CA ARG A 270 -12.17 23.97 19.40
C ARG A 270 -12.47 22.58 18.85
N LEU A 271 -12.55 21.56 19.71
CA LEU A 271 -12.92 20.20 19.32
C LEU A 271 -14.35 20.17 18.77
N LEU A 272 -15.30 20.86 19.41
CA LEU A 272 -16.68 20.94 18.93
C LEU A 272 -16.76 21.63 17.56
N ALA A 273 -16.07 22.76 17.39
CA ALA A 273 -16.01 23.44 16.10
C ALA A 273 -15.45 22.54 15.00
N ALA A 274 -14.38 21.78 15.30
CA ALA A 274 -13.79 20.85 14.35
C ALA A 274 -14.71 19.66 14.03
N THR A 275 -15.41 19.10 15.03
CA THR A 275 -16.41 18.05 14.82
C THR A 275 -17.57 18.53 13.94
N LEU A 276 -18.08 19.73 14.20
CA LEU A 276 -19.16 20.31 13.41
C LEU A 276 -18.72 20.57 11.97
N ALA A 277 -17.45 20.94 11.73
CA ALA A 277 -16.92 21.22 10.40
C ALA A 277 -16.97 20.03 9.43
N ASP A 278 -17.09 18.80 9.92
CA ASP A 278 -17.22 17.60 9.08
C ASP A 278 -18.65 17.30 8.66
N ARG A 279 -19.64 17.96 9.27
CA ARG A 279 -21.05 17.67 9.00
C ARG A 279 -21.46 18.12 7.60
N GLU A 280 -22.12 17.25 6.86
CA GLU A 280 -22.59 17.57 5.51
C GLU A 280 -23.88 18.42 5.49
N ASP A 281 -24.60 18.50 6.62
CA ASP A 281 -25.86 19.23 6.75
C ASP A 281 -25.70 20.69 7.23
N LEU A 282 -24.47 21.21 7.25
CA LEU A 282 -24.20 22.59 7.68
C LEU A 282 -24.84 23.62 6.74
N SER A 283 -25.69 24.48 7.31
CA SER A 283 -26.18 25.66 6.61
C SER A 283 -25.05 26.63 6.22
N PRO A 284 -25.20 27.45 5.16
CA PRO A 284 -24.21 28.48 4.84
C PRO A 284 -23.91 29.45 6.00
N ALA A 285 -24.89 29.73 6.86
CA ALA A 285 -24.68 30.54 8.05
C ALA A 285 -23.75 29.85 9.05
N SER A 286 -23.96 28.56 9.32
CA SER A 286 -23.12 27.76 10.21
C SER A 286 -21.71 27.56 9.65
N GLN A 287 -21.54 27.34 8.34
CA GLN A 287 -20.22 27.33 7.70
C GLN A 287 -19.48 28.68 7.90
N ASN A 288 -20.19 29.81 7.80
CA ASN A 288 -19.61 31.14 8.05
C ASN A 288 -19.22 31.36 9.52
N ARG A 289 -19.95 30.77 10.46
CA ARG A 289 -19.58 30.78 11.89
C ARG A 289 -18.29 30.01 12.14
N LEU A 290 -18.19 28.79 11.60
CA LEU A 290 -16.97 27.99 11.70
C LEU A 290 -15.78 28.69 11.03
N LEU A 291 -15.99 29.32 9.88
CA LEU A 291 -14.99 30.16 9.22
C LEU A 291 -14.50 31.32 10.11
N ALA A 292 -15.37 31.91 10.93
CA ALA A 292 -15.03 33.02 11.81
C ALA A 292 -14.11 32.61 12.97
N THR A 293 -13.99 31.32 13.29
CA THR A 293 -13.03 30.81 14.28
C THR A 293 -11.59 31.14 13.90
N ARG A 294 -11.30 31.22 12.58
CA ARG A 294 -9.96 31.35 11.99
C ARG A 294 -8.95 30.30 12.46
N ASP A 295 -9.44 29.21 13.04
CA ASP A 295 -8.60 28.13 13.55
C ASP A 295 -8.16 27.21 12.39
N PRO A 296 -6.86 27.05 12.10
CA PRO A 296 -6.42 26.28 10.95
C PRO A 296 -6.90 24.82 10.94
N PHE A 297 -7.09 24.20 12.11
CA PHE A 297 -7.58 22.81 12.20
C PHE A 297 -9.06 22.74 11.85
N VAL A 298 -9.88 23.68 12.36
CA VAL A 298 -11.31 23.78 11.99
C VAL A 298 -11.46 24.09 10.50
N LEU A 299 -10.65 25.01 9.97
CA LEU A 299 -10.73 25.43 8.57
C LEU A 299 -10.23 24.34 7.59
N ASP A 300 -9.23 23.54 7.96
CA ASP A 300 -8.80 22.40 7.15
C ASP A 300 -9.92 21.37 6.99
N ARG A 301 -10.60 21.03 8.09
CA ARG A 301 -11.77 20.13 8.06
C ARG A 301 -12.92 20.69 7.24
N LEU A 302 -13.26 21.95 7.48
CA LEU A 302 -14.29 22.64 6.70
C LEU A 302 -13.90 22.71 5.21
N ALA A 303 -12.63 22.86 4.85
CA ALA A 303 -12.18 22.86 3.46
C ALA A 303 -12.24 21.48 2.79
N ARG A 304 -12.16 20.39 3.56
CA ARG A 304 -12.26 18.99 3.08
C ARG A 304 -13.71 18.51 2.97
N ASN A 305 -14.61 19.12 3.75
CA ASN A 305 -16.03 18.82 3.72
C ASN A 305 -16.64 19.14 2.34
N THR A 306 -17.17 18.11 1.68
CA THR A 306 -17.71 18.21 0.32
C THR A 306 -18.95 19.10 0.23
N ALA A 307 -19.67 19.33 1.34
CA ALA A 307 -20.82 20.23 1.44
C ALA A 307 -20.43 21.71 1.58
N THR A 308 -19.14 22.03 1.75
CA THR A 308 -18.70 23.41 1.91
C THR A 308 -18.95 24.23 0.65
N THR A 309 -19.56 25.40 0.85
CA THR A 309 -19.95 26.31 -0.22
C THR A 309 -18.73 26.96 -0.88
N THR A 310 -18.82 27.24 -2.17
CA THR A 310 -17.77 27.92 -2.96
C THR A 310 -17.31 29.23 -2.34
N ALA A 311 -18.25 30.05 -1.84
CA ALA A 311 -17.96 31.32 -1.18
C ALA A 311 -17.16 31.15 0.13
N VAL A 312 -17.39 30.07 0.87
CA VAL A 312 -16.62 29.76 2.08
C VAL A 312 -15.24 29.22 1.70
N LEU A 313 -15.14 28.34 0.70
CA LEU A 313 -13.85 27.84 0.19
C LEU A 313 -12.91 28.97 -0.26
N GLU A 314 -13.41 29.97 -0.99
CA GLU A 314 -12.63 31.15 -1.39
C GLU A 314 -12.04 31.89 -0.20
N ARG A 315 -12.82 32.04 0.87
CA ARG A 315 -12.39 32.72 2.09
C ARG A 315 -11.43 31.88 2.89
N ILE A 316 -11.59 30.56 2.93
CA ILE A 316 -10.64 29.64 3.57
C ILE A 316 -9.27 29.71 2.85
N ALA A 317 -9.26 29.67 1.51
CA ALA A 317 -8.04 29.76 0.72
C ALA A 317 -7.27 31.08 0.94
N ALA A 318 -7.97 32.15 1.34
CA ALA A 318 -7.34 33.44 1.65
C ALA A 318 -6.68 33.48 3.05
N VAL A 319 -6.91 32.48 3.91
CA VAL A 319 -6.35 32.47 5.28
C VAL A 319 -4.88 32.07 5.30
N SER A 320 -4.49 31.03 4.56
CA SER A 320 -3.10 30.55 4.53
C SER A 320 -2.79 29.72 3.28
N ALA A 321 -1.51 29.60 2.93
CA ALA A 321 -1.08 28.79 1.80
C ALA A 321 -1.40 27.28 1.96
N PRO A 322 -1.23 26.64 3.14
CA PRO A 322 -1.67 25.26 3.34
C PRO A 322 -3.17 25.06 3.10
N LEU A 323 -4.01 25.97 3.61
CA LEU A 323 -5.46 25.91 3.38
C LEU A 323 -5.81 26.14 1.90
N ALA A 324 -5.09 27.03 1.22
CA ALA A 324 -5.25 27.23 -0.22
C ALA A 324 -4.96 25.95 -1.02
N SER A 325 -3.91 25.20 -0.66
CA SER A 325 -3.61 23.91 -1.29
C SER A 325 -4.73 22.88 -1.06
N VAL A 326 -5.31 22.81 0.15
CA VAL A 326 -6.45 21.93 0.44
C VAL A 326 -7.67 22.33 -0.40
N VAL A 327 -8.01 23.62 -0.41
CA VAL A 327 -9.13 24.14 -1.21
C VAL A 327 -8.92 23.89 -2.70
N ILE A 328 -7.69 24.02 -3.22
CA ILE A 328 -7.40 23.72 -4.62
C ILE A 328 -7.72 22.27 -4.95
N THR A 329 -7.56 21.32 -4.04
CA THR A 329 -7.89 19.91 -4.31
C THR A 329 -9.38 19.59 -4.18
N HIS A 330 -10.19 20.52 -3.67
CA HIS A 330 -11.61 20.30 -3.43
C HIS A 330 -12.41 20.13 -4.75
N PRO A 331 -13.39 19.19 -4.82
CA PRO A 331 -14.22 19.00 -6.01
C PRO A 331 -15.02 20.24 -6.44
N LYS A 332 -15.44 21.07 -5.46
CA LYS A 332 -16.17 22.33 -5.68
C LYS A 332 -15.27 23.57 -5.69
N ALA A 333 -13.95 23.43 -5.81
CA ALA A 333 -13.06 24.59 -5.85
C ALA A 333 -13.43 25.54 -7.01
N PRO A 334 -13.67 26.85 -6.77
CA PRO A 334 -14.07 27.74 -7.85
C PRO A 334 -12.98 27.87 -8.92
N ALA A 335 -13.34 27.65 -10.19
CA ALA A 335 -12.39 27.66 -11.30
C ALA A 335 -11.60 28.98 -11.40
N ALA A 336 -12.25 30.12 -11.11
CA ALA A 336 -11.61 31.43 -11.07
C ALA A 336 -10.55 31.54 -9.96
N LEU A 337 -10.83 31.01 -8.77
CA LEU A 337 -9.88 30.96 -7.66
C LEU A 337 -8.69 30.07 -8.02
N VAL A 338 -8.94 28.86 -8.53
CA VAL A 338 -7.88 27.92 -8.94
C VAL A 338 -6.99 28.55 -10.00
N SER A 339 -7.56 29.22 -11.01
CA SER A 339 -6.80 29.89 -12.06
C SER A 339 -5.94 31.02 -11.51
N LYS A 340 -6.49 31.85 -10.62
CA LYS A 340 -5.74 32.93 -9.94
C LYS A 340 -4.56 32.38 -9.13
N LEU A 341 -4.80 31.32 -8.37
CA LEU A 341 -3.79 30.69 -7.52
C LEU A 341 -2.73 29.94 -8.34
N ALA A 342 -3.10 29.31 -9.45
CA ALA A 342 -2.15 28.70 -10.40
C ALA A 342 -1.23 29.76 -11.03
N ALA A 343 -1.76 30.92 -11.38
CA ALA A 343 -1.00 31.98 -12.02
C ALA A 343 -0.05 32.73 -11.06
N SER A 344 -0.46 32.93 -9.79
CA SER A 344 0.18 33.91 -8.90
C SER A 344 0.29 33.50 -7.42
N GLY A 345 -0.19 32.32 -7.04
CA GLY A 345 -0.09 31.83 -5.66
C GLY A 345 1.36 31.54 -5.22
N PRO A 346 1.60 31.24 -3.94
CA PRO A 346 2.87 30.71 -3.45
C PRO A 346 3.32 29.45 -4.22
N ALA A 347 4.62 29.13 -4.21
CA ALA A 347 5.16 28.01 -4.99
C ALA A 347 4.45 26.68 -4.70
N ASP A 348 4.18 26.37 -3.42
CA ASP A 348 3.46 25.17 -3.01
C ASP A 348 2.04 25.10 -3.58
N VAL A 349 1.35 26.25 -3.60
CA VAL A 349 -0.01 26.39 -4.11
C VAL A 349 -0.03 26.20 -5.63
N ARG A 350 0.91 26.84 -6.37
CA ARG A 350 1.04 26.65 -7.83
C ARG A 350 1.40 25.21 -8.17
N ARG A 351 2.24 24.56 -7.37
CA ARG A 351 2.60 23.15 -7.50
C ARG A 351 1.40 22.24 -7.31
N THR A 352 0.56 22.48 -6.29
CA THR A 352 -0.71 21.76 -6.11
C THR A 352 -1.64 21.99 -7.30
N SER A 353 -1.80 23.23 -7.78
CA SER A 353 -2.59 23.53 -8.96
C SER A 353 -2.12 22.77 -10.20
N ALA A 354 -0.81 22.70 -10.43
CA ALA A 354 -0.23 22.03 -11.60
C ALA A 354 -0.56 20.54 -11.71
N GLY A 355 -0.93 19.88 -10.59
CA GLY A 355 -1.41 18.50 -10.57
C GLY A 355 -2.88 18.31 -10.93
N ARG A 356 -3.67 19.39 -11.07
CA ARG A 356 -5.11 19.27 -11.36
C ARG A 356 -5.40 18.95 -12.82
N GLY A 357 -6.16 17.89 -13.07
CA GLY A 357 -6.52 17.41 -14.41
C GLY A 357 -7.53 18.26 -15.17
N ASP A 358 -8.10 19.31 -14.56
CA ASP A 358 -9.14 20.17 -15.14
C ASP A 358 -8.66 21.59 -15.45
N LEU A 359 -7.37 21.89 -15.28
CA LEU A 359 -6.85 23.21 -15.62
C LEU A 359 -6.99 23.53 -17.13
N PRO A 360 -7.34 24.77 -17.50
CA PRO A 360 -7.34 25.26 -18.88
C PRO A 360 -5.95 25.22 -19.55
N ALA A 361 -5.92 25.08 -20.88
CA ALA A 361 -4.67 24.91 -21.65
C ALA A 361 -3.72 26.13 -21.58
N ASP A 362 -4.26 27.35 -21.47
CA ASP A 362 -3.48 28.57 -21.27
C ASP A 362 -2.75 28.56 -19.91
N GLN A 363 -3.42 28.07 -18.85
CA GLN A 363 -2.84 27.92 -17.52
C GLN A 363 -1.74 26.85 -17.50
N LEU A 364 -1.96 25.71 -18.16
CA LEU A 364 -0.91 24.68 -18.31
C LEU A 364 0.32 25.26 -19.04
N THR A 365 0.10 26.05 -20.10
CA THR A 365 1.18 26.72 -20.86
C THR A 365 1.94 27.73 -20.00
N GLN A 366 1.26 28.45 -19.12
CA GLN A 366 1.88 29.36 -18.15
C GLN A 366 2.71 28.60 -17.11
N LEU A 367 2.15 27.54 -16.52
CA LEU A 367 2.83 26.71 -15.52
C LEU A 367 4.07 26.00 -16.09
N ALA A 368 4.09 25.67 -17.38
CA ALA A 368 5.27 25.11 -18.05
C ALA A 368 6.44 26.09 -18.11
N LYS A 369 6.18 27.39 -17.90
CA LYS A 369 7.17 28.47 -17.83
C LYS A 369 7.37 28.96 -16.39
N ASP A 370 6.83 28.26 -15.39
CA ASP A 370 6.97 28.66 -13.99
C ASP A 370 8.45 28.73 -13.61
N ARG A 371 8.82 29.70 -12.79
CA ARG A 371 10.19 29.87 -12.29
C ARG A 371 10.64 28.72 -11.39
N ASP A 372 9.70 28.09 -10.69
CA ASP A 372 9.97 27.01 -9.76
C ASP A 372 9.93 25.65 -10.48
N ALA A 373 11.06 24.94 -10.46
CA ALA A 373 11.16 23.64 -11.12
C ALA A 373 10.24 22.57 -10.50
N SER A 374 9.89 22.69 -9.21
CA SER A 374 8.94 21.77 -8.57
C SER A 374 7.52 21.90 -9.12
N VAL A 375 7.13 23.10 -9.56
CA VAL A 375 5.85 23.37 -10.25
C VAL A 375 5.87 22.75 -11.63
N ARG A 376 6.94 23.00 -12.42
CA ARG A 376 7.10 22.39 -13.76
C ARG A 376 7.14 20.86 -13.70
N LEU A 377 7.78 20.30 -12.68
CA LEU A 377 7.82 18.86 -12.42
C LEU A 377 6.41 18.31 -12.11
N ALA A 378 5.65 18.98 -11.23
CA ALA A 378 4.28 18.58 -10.91
C ALA A 378 3.36 18.67 -12.15
N LEU A 379 3.54 19.70 -12.98
CA LEU A 379 2.83 19.85 -14.25
C LEU A 379 3.09 18.67 -15.18
N VAL A 380 4.35 18.28 -15.38
CA VAL A 380 4.70 17.12 -16.22
C VAL A 380 4.02 15.87 -15.68
N LYS A 381 4.14 15.59 -14.37
CA LYS A 381 3.57 14.39 -13.74
C LYS A 381 2.05 14.31 -13.81
N GLY A 382 1.34 15.42 -13.59
CA GLY A 382 -0.13 15.43 -13.54
C GLY A 382 -0.81 15.68 -14.87
N ASN A 383 -0.17 16.46 -15.75
CA ASN A 383 -0.81 17.02 -16.95
C ASN A 383 0.05 16.95 -18.22
N GLY A 384 1.20 16.26 -18.21
CA GLY A 384 2.12 16.21 -19.36
C GLY A 384 1.42 15.84 -20.67
N HIS A 385 0.60 14.80 -20.65
CA HIS A 385 -0.16 14.30 -21.80
C HIS A 385 -1.17 15.29 -22.42
N ARG A 386 -1.51 16.38 -21.71
CA ARG A 386 -2.43 17.45 -22.17
C ARG A 386 -1.68 18.64 -22.78
N LEU A 387 -0.35 18.66 -22.70
CA LEU A 387 0.45 19.80 -23.13
C LEU A 387 0.58 19.85 -24.66
N PRO A 388 0.39 21.03 -25.28
CA PRO A 388 0.68 21.21 -26.71
C PRO A 388 2.13 20.89 -27.06
N ALA A 389 2.38 20.39 -28.26
CA ALA A 389 3.73 20.02 -28.73
C ALA A 389 4.81 21.11 -28.54
N PRO A 390 4.55 22.42 -28.78
CA PRO A 390 5.54 23.46 -28.52
C PRO A 390 5.92 23.60 -27.04
N VAL A 391 4.96 23.38 -26.14
CA VAL A 391 5.18 23.43 -24.68
C VAL A 391 5.96 22.20 -24.22
N LEU A 392 5.62 21.02 -24.76
CA LEU A 392 6.39 19.81 -24.50
C LEU A 392 7.85 19.93 -24.99
N ALA A 393 8.06 20.51 -26.17
CA ALA A 393 9.41 20.76 -26.69
C ALA A 393 10.22 21.68 -25.78
N GLN A 394 9.57 22.68 -25.14
CA GLN A 394 10.20 23.51 -24.12
C GLN A 394 10.62 22.69 -22.90
N LEU A 395 9.77 21.78 -22.40
CA LEU A 395 10.06 20.94 -21.24
C LEU A 395 11.12 19.86 -21.52
N VAL A 396 11.18 19.34 -22.74
CA VAL A 396 12.29 18.48 -23.23
C VAL A 396 13.62 19.23 -23.19
N ALA A 397 13.60 20.55 -23.35
CA ALA A 397 14.77 21.42 -23.30
C ALA A 397 14.89 22.20 -21.98
N ASP A 398 14.15 21.80 -20.93
CA ASP A 398 14.11 22.51 -19.65
C ASP A 398 15.51 22.63 -19.03
N THR A 399 15.77 23.71 -18.30
CA THR A 399 17.05 23.91 -17.61
C THR A 399 17.27 22.88 -16.49
N GLU A 400 16.20 22.43 -15.82
CA GLU A 400 16.27 21.50 -14.69
C GLU A 400 16.30 20.03 -15.18
N PRO A 401 17.37 19.26 -14.89
CA PRO A 401 17.46 17.84 -15.26
C PRO A 401 16.29 16.98 -14.78
N LYS A 402 15.78 17.21 -13.56
CA LYS A 402 14.63 16.48 -13.01
C LYS A 402 13.35 16.66 -13.82
N VAL A 403 13.14 17.83 -14.43
CA VAL A 403 11.98 18.09 -15.29
C VAL A 403 12.13 17.32 -16.60
N ARG A 404 13.32 17.34 -17.22
CA ARG A 404 13.61 16.58 -18.44
C ARG A 404 13.50 15.07 -18.22
N ALA A 405 13.99 14.56 -17.09
CA ALA A 405 13.84 13.16 -16.71
C ALA A 405 12.37 12.77 -16.49
N ALA A 406 11.57 13.64 -15.86
CA ALA A 406 10.14 13.40 -15.68
C ALA A 406 9.36 13.32 -17.01
N VAL A 407 9.78 14.08 -18.03
CA VAL A 407 9.20 13.96 -19.38
C VAL A 407 9.43 12.57 -19.96
N LEU A 408 10.60 11.98 -19.74
CA LEU A 408 10.95 10.63 -20.20
C LEU A 408 10.26 9.53 -19.39
N ASP A 409 10.06 9.75 -18.08
CA ASP A 409 9.40 8.82 -17.18
C ASP A 409 7.86 8.85 -17.28
N HIS A 410 7.27 9.87 -17.90
CA HIS A 410 5.83 9.91 -18.14
C HIS A 410 5.41 8.97 -19.29
N GLU A 411 4.56 7.99 -18.99
CA GLU A 411 4.21 6.90 -19.91
C GLU A 411 3.31 7.33 -21.07
N LEU A 412 2.39 8.28 -20.82
CA LEU A 412 1.44 8.77 -21.84
C LEU A 412 2.01 9.87 -22.75
N LEU A 413 3.17 10.45 -22.41
CA LEU A 413 3.79 11.46 -23.27
C LEU A 413 4.36 10.76 -24.50
N ARG A 414 4.22 11.36 -25.69
CA ARG A 414 4.85 10.87 -26.93
C ARG A 414 6.00 11.78 -27.32
N LEU A 415 7.20 11.23 -27.47
CA LEU A 415 8.38 12.01 -27.87
C LEU A 415 8.73 11.73 -29.33
N SER A 416 9.11 12.78 -30.04
CA SER A 416 9.60 12.67 -31.42
C SER A 416 11.05 12.15 -31.45
N ALA A 417 11.46 11.56 -32.57
CA ALA A 417 12.84 11.10 -32.74
C ALA A 417 13.88 12.22 -32.48
N PRO A 418 13.70 13.48 -32.94
CA PRO A 418 14.62 14.57 -32.60
C PRO A 418 14.69 14.87 -31.09
N ALA A 419 13.58 14.77 -30.37
CA ALA A 419 13.55 14.96 -28.92
C ALA A 419 14.35 13.87 -28.21
N MET A 420 14.13 12.60 -28.55
CA MET A 420 14.89 11.48 -27.97
C MET A 420 16.38 11.55 -28.32
N ALA A 421 16.73 11.90 -29.56
CA ALA A 421 18.12 12.04 -29.99
C ALA A 421 18.85 13.19 -29.26
N ARG A 422 18.14 14.28 -28.94
CA ARG A 422 18.66 15.35 -28.07
C ARG A 422 18.90 14.84 -26.65
N LEU A 423 17.91 14.17 -26.06
CA LEU A 423 17.98 13.66 -24.69
C LEU A 423 19.02 12.54 -24.53
N ALA A 424 19.33 11.80 -25.59
CA ALA A 424 20.43 10.82 -25.61
C ALA A 424 21.82 11.48 -25.45
N LYS A 425 21.94 12.77 -25.77
CA LYS A 425 23.16 13.58 -25.65
C LYS A 425 23.07 14.57 -24.48
N ASP A 426 22.11 14.39 -23.58
CA ASP A 426 21.91 15.29 -22.46
C ASP A 426 23.13 15.30 -21.53
N PRO A 427 23.59 16.46 -21.03
CA PRO A 427 24.75 16.51 -20.12
C PRO A 427 24.50 15.77 -18.80
N ALA A 428 23.25 15.71 -18.31
CA ALA A 428 22.92 15.06 -17.06
C ALA A 428 22.71 13.55 -17.26
N SER A 429 23.46 12.73 -16.53
CA SER A 429 23.34 11.27 -16.58
C SER A 429 21.95 10.79 -16.18
N GLU A 430 21.29 11.42 -15.20
CA GLU A 430 19.93 11.06 -14.78
C GLU A 430 18.89 11.13 -15.92
N VAL A 431 19.05 12.08 -16.84
CA VAL A 431 18.19 12.21 -18.03
C VAL A 431 18.47 11.07 -19.01
N ARG A 432 19.75 10.77 -19.26
CA ARG A 432 20.13 9.66 -20.15
C ARG A 432 19.72 8.30 -19.59
N ILE A 433 19.77 8.10 -18.26
CA ILE A 433 19.24 6.92 -17.58
C ILE A 433 17.72 6.82 -17.76
N ALA A 434 16.98 7.93 -17.59
CA ALA A 434 15.53 7.94 -17.83
C ALA A 434 15.19 7.58 -19.28
N LEU A 435 15.97 8.05 -20.26
CA LEU A 435 15.81 7.66 -21.66
C LEU A 435 16.10 6.16 -21.86
N ALA A 436 17.20 5.64 -21.32
CA ALA A 436 17.51 4.22 -21.41
C ALA A 436 16.41 3.33 -20.79
N ARG A 437 15.83 3.75 -19.65
CA ARG A 437 14.67 3.07 -19.03
C ARG A 437 13.43 3.14 -19.92
N ARG A 438 13.15 4.28 -20.54
CA ARG A 438 12.05 4.42 -21.50
C ARG A 438 12.21 3.51 -22.71
N LEU A 439 13.42 3.45 -23.30
CA LEU A 439 13.72 2.53 -24.40
C LEU A 439 13.53 1.07 -23.97
N LEU A 440 13.97 0.71 -22.76
CA LEU A 440 13.76 -0.62 -22.19
C LEU A 440 12.26 -0.96 -22.09
N ARG A 441 11.43 -0.08 -21.51
CA ARG A 441 9.97 -0.29 -21.44
C ARG A 441 9.35 -0.48 -22.81
N GLN A 442 9.75 0.32 -23.80
CA GLN A 442 9.22 0.23 -25.16
C GLN A 442 9.64 -1.06 -25.87
N THR A 443 10.91 -1.45 -25.75
CA THR A 443 11.41 -2.70 -26.34
C THR A 443 10.82 -3.94 -25.68
N ARG A 444 10.47 -3.85 -24.39
CA ARG A 444 9.74 -4.88 -23.65
C ARG A 444 8.23 -4.94 -23.92
N TRP A 445 7.67 -3.98 -24.65
CA TRP A 445 6.22 -3.78 -24.80
C TRP A 445 5.49 -3.45 -23.49
N GLU A 446 6.21 -3.05 -22.44
CA GLU A 446 5.62 -2.46 -21.24
C GLU A 446 5.04 -1.05 -21.55
N GLN A 447 5.57 -0.40 -22.59
CA GLN A 447 5.05 0.84 -23.17
C GLN A 447 4.96 0.67 -24.69
N LEU A 448 3.91 1.17 -25.35
CA LEU A 448 3.86 1.13 -26.82
C LEU A 448 5.05 1.89 -27.43
N PRO A 449 5.80 1.26 -28.36
CA PRO A 449 6.88 1.92 -29.10
C PRO A 449 6.42 3.20 -29.78
N GLU A 450 7.19 4.26 -29.60
CA GLU A 450 6.88 5.60 -30.16
C GLU A 450 7.53 5.83 -31.51
N LEU A 451 8.61 5.09 -31.74
CA LEU A 451 9.39 5.05 -32.96
C LEU A 451 9.43 3.59 -33.45
N PRO A 452 9.76 3.37 -34.73
CA PRO A 452 10.10 2.03 -35.20
C PRO A 452 11.15 1.38 -34.28
N LEU A 453 11.04 0.07 -34.04
CA LEU A 453 11.98 -0.66 -33.16
C LEU A 453 13.44 -0.44 -33.58
N SER A 454 13.73 -0.36 -34.89
CA SER A 454 15.06 -0.08 -35.42
C SER A 454 15.63 1.28 -34.98
N GLU A 455 14.79 2.30 -34.80
CA GLU A 455 15.23 3.62 -34.31
C GLU A 455 15.46 3.61 -32.79
N LEU A 456 14.59 2.94 -32.04
CA LEU A 456 14.77 2.73 -30.60
C LEU A 456 16.06 1.94 -30.32
N GLU A 457 16.33 0.93 -31.12
CA GLU A 457 17.54 0.12 -31.08
C GLU A 457 18.79 0.94 -31.41
N ALA A 458 18.73 1.84 -32.42
CA ALA A 458 19.84 2.72 -32.73
C ALA A 458 20.16 3.68 -31.57
N LEU A 459 19.13 4.22 -30.90
CA LEU A 459 19.30 5.04 -29.70
C LEU A 459 19.89 4.23 -28.55
N ALA A 460 19.37 3.03 -28.27
CA ALA A 460 19.89 2.14 -27.25
C ALA A 460 21.35 1.75 -27.51
N LEU A 461 21.71 1.50 -28.78
CA LEU A 461 23.09 1.21 -29.18
C LEU A 461 24.03 2.40 -28.94
N SER A 462 23.56 3.62 -29.22
CA SER A 462 24.34 4.83 -28.94
C SER A 462 24.61 5.03 -27.44
N LEU A 463 23.60 4.76 -26.60
CA LEU A 463 23.70 4.86 -25.14
C LEU A 463 24.46 3.68 -24.51
N ALA A 464 24.54 2.53 -25.18
CA ALA A 464 25.27 1.36 -24.69
C ALA A 464 26.79 1.58 -24.56
N GLU A 465 27.32 2.64 -25.18
CA GLU A 465 28.72 3.08 -25.11
C GLU A 465 28.87 4.39 -24.29
N ASP A 466 27.85 4.79 -23.53
CA ASP A 466 27.90 5.96 -22.66
C ASP A 466 29.02 5.80 -21.60
N PRO A 467 29.79 6.86 -21.29
CA PRO A 467 30.82 6.79 -20.25
C PRO A 467 30.24 6.55 -18.85
N GLU A 468 28.98 6.93 -18.61
CA GLU A 468 28.30 6.62 -17.35
C GLU A 468 27.82 5.17 -17.35
N GLY A 469 28.40 4.37 -16.46
CA GLY A 469 28.15 2.92 -16.41
C GLY A 469 26.67 2.57 -16.22
N ALA A 470 25.91 3.36 -15.45
CA ALA A 470 24.48 3.15 -15.25
C ALA A 470 23.68 3.33 -16.55
N VAL A 471 23.97 4.38 -17.34
CA VAL A 471 23.33 4.63 -18.63
C VAL A 471 23.61 3.47 -19.59
N ALA A 472 24.90 3.13 -19.74
CA ALA A 472 25.33 2.08 -20.64
C ALA A 472 24.73 0.72 -20.28
N ASN A 473 24.67 0.38 -19.00
CA ASN A 473 24.11 -0.89 -18.54
C ASN A 473 22.60 -0.96 -18.79
N THR A 474 21.83 0.08 -18.46
CA THR A 474 20.39 0.09 -18.75
C THR A 474 20.11 0.05 -20.26
N ALA A 475 20.86 0.81 -21.07
CA ALA A 475 20.68 0.83 -22.52
C ALA A 475 20.97 -0.52 -23.17
N ARG A 476 21.97 -1.27 -22.66
CA ARG A 476 22.28 -2.63 -23.13
C ARG A 476 21.12 -3.61 -22.94
N LEU A 477 20.30 -3.42 -21.90
CA LEU A 477 19.10 -4.25 -21.68
C LEU A 477 18.00 -3.96 -22.70
N ALA A 478 17.96 -2.74 -23.27
CA ALA A 478 17.02 -2.35 -24.31
C ALA A 478 17.47 -2.75 -25.72
N LEU A 479 18.65 -3.38 -25.88
CA LEU A 479 19.13 -3.80 -27.20
C LEU A 479 18.30 -4.96 -27.76
N ALA A 480 18.21 -5.04 -29.08
CA ALA A 480 17.61 -6.17 -29.78
C ALA A 480 18.25 -7.50 -29.35
N PRO A 481 17.49 -8.61 -29.37
CA PRO A 481 18.00 -9.94 -28.98
C PRO A 481 19.29 -10.34 -29.71
N GLY A 482 19.41 -10.03 -31.01
CA GLY A 482 20.60 -10.35 -31.79
C GLY A 482 21.85 -9.58 -31.36
N GLU A 483 21.72 -8.31 -30.95
CA GLU A 483 22.86 -7.53 -30.44
C GLU A 483 23.19 -7.90 -28.99
N GLN A 484 22.18 -8.20 -28.16
CA GLN A 484 22.40 -8.82 -26.84
C GLN A 484 23.22 -10.10 -26.97
N GLU A 485 22.84 -10.98 -27.89
CA GLU A 485 23.53 -12.24 -28.17
C GLU A 485 24.96 -12.02 -28.70
N ARG A 486 25.15 -11.12 -29.67
CA ARG A 486 26.48 -10.78 -30.19
C ARG A 486 27.41 -10.27 -29.09
N ARG A 487 26.91 -9.41 -28.19
CA ARG A 487 27.68 -8.89 -27.05
C ARG A 487 27.89 -9.93 -25.96
N TRP A 488 26.93 -10.83 -25.78
CA TRP A 488 27.04 -11.98 -24.90
C TRP A 488 28.19 -12.88 -25.35
N GLN A 489 28.24 -13.26 -26.62
CA GLN A 489 29.29 -14.11 -27.21
C GLN A 489 30.69 -13.51 -27.12
N LYS A 490 30.83 -12.18 -27.23
CA LYS A 490 32.12 -11.49 -27.09
C LYS A 490 32.60 -11.32 -25.64
N GLY A 491 31.74 -11.58 -24.65
CA GLY A 491 32.07 -11.41 -23.23
C GLY A 491 32.87 -12.59 -22.68
N THR A 492 33.81 -12.30 -21.76
CA THR A 492 34.44 -13.34 -20.95
C THR A 492 33.39 -14.08 -20.10
N PRO A 493 33.65 -15.32 -19.64
CA PRO A 493 32.73 -16.02 -18.75
C PRO A 493 32.32 -15.19 -17.52
N ALA A 494 33.28 -14.48 -16.91
CA ALA A 494 33.00 -13.58 -15.79
C ALA A 494 32.09 -12.40 -16.18
N ALA A 495 32.30 -11.79 -17.36
CA ALA A 495 31.45 -10.71 -17.85
C ALA A 495 30.03 -11.20 -18.21
N ARG A 496 29.89 -12.44 -18.71
CA ARG A 496 28.59 -13.06 -18.95
C ARG A 496 27.86 -13.33 -17.63
N ALA A 497 28.54 -13.92 -16.64
CA ALA A 497 27.97 -14.14 -15.31
C ALA A 497 27.50 -12.82 -14.66
N ALA A 498 28.31 -11.76 -14.72
CA ALA A 498 27.94 -10.45 -14.20
C ALA A 498 26.72 -9.80 -14.89
N ARG A 499 26.47 -10.13 -16.17
CA ARG A 499 25.34 -9.61 -16.96
C ARG A 499 24.10 -10.48 -16.87
N ALA A 500 24.25 -11.73 -16.43
CA ALA A 500 23.20 -12.74 -16.45
C ALA A 500 21.97 -12.27 -15.65
N SER A 501 22.16 -11.83 -14.41
CA SER A 501 21.08 -11.29 -13.56
C SER A 501 20.33 -10.13 -14.22
N ALA A 502 21.03 -9.21 -14.90
CA ALA A 502 20.40 -8.06 -15.53
C ALA A 502 19.61 -8.41 -16.81
N LEU A 503 20.03 -9.46 -17.54
CA LEU A 503 19.38 -9.91 -18.78
C LEU A 503 18.31 -10.98 -18.54
N ALA A 504 18.39 -11.74 -17.45
CA ALA A 504 17.56 -12.91 -17.18
C ALA A 504 16.06 -12.63 -17.35
N GLY A 505 15.56 -11.56 -16.72
CA GLY A 505 14.14 -11.15 -16.83
C GLY A 505 13.77 -10.39 -18.11
N THR A 506 14.71 -10.18 -19.05
CA THR A 506 14.57 -9.13 -20.09
C THR A 506 14.92 -9.60 -21.50
N THR A 507 15.83 -10.56 -21.62
CA THR A 507 16.29 -11.05 -22.91
C THR A 507 15.19 -11.86 -23.59
N ARG A 508 15.07 -11.73 -24.91
CA ARG A 508 14.23 -12.61 -25.74
C ARG A 508 15.04 -13.58 -26.60
N SER A 509 16.38 -13.53 -26.52
CA SER A 509 17.24 -14.47 -27.22
C SER A 509 17.19 -15.82 -26.49
N GLU A 510 16.60 -16.82 -27.14
CA GLU A 510 16.57 -18.20 -26.65
C GLU A 510 17.98 -18.69 -26.30
N ARG A 511 18.98 -18.34 -27.12
CA ARG A 511 20.37 -18.75 -26.90
C ARG A 511 20.94 -18.16 -25.61
N VAL A 512 20.72 -16.87 -25.37
CA VAL A 512 21.17 -16.20 -24.13
C VAL A 512 20.43 -16.78 -22.92
N GLN A 513 19.12 -17.02 -23.04
CA GLN A 513 18.33 -17.65 -21.98
C GLN A 513 18.83 -19.07 -21.64
N LEU A 514 19.17 -19.90 -22.63
CA LEU A 514 19.73 -21.25 -22.41
C LEU A 514 21.12 -21.20 -21.74
N ASP A 515 21.98 -20.28 -22.17
CA ASP A 515 23.28 -20.06 -21.54
C ASP A 515 23.11 -19.65 -20.06
N ILE A 516 22.13 -18.77 -19.75
CA ILE A 516 21.79 -18.36 -18.38
C ILE A 516 21.21 -19.54 -17.59
N ALA A 517 20.31 -20.33 -18.17
CA ALA A 517 19.71 -21.51 -17.52
C ALA A 517 20.76 -22.55 -17.10
N SER A 518 21.92 -22.55 -17.74
CA SER A 518 23.07 -23.40 -17.42
C SER A 518 23.96 -22.84 -16.30
N MET A 519 23.74 -21.59 -15.86
CA MET A 519 24.47 -20.97 -14.76
C MET A 519 23.88 -21.45 -13.43
N GLN A 520 24.69 -22.03 -12.56
CA GLN A 520 24.26 -22.55 -11.26
C GLN A 520 24.04 -21.42 -10.22
N ASP A 521 23.35 -20.35 -10.60
CA ASP A 521 23.03 -19.20 -9.74
C ASP A 521 21.52 -19.07 -9.55
N ALA A 522 21.02 -19.46 -8.38
CA ALA A 522 19.58 -19.54 -8.12
C ALA A 522 18.86 -18.19 -8.26
N TYR A 523 19.51 -17.08 -7.88
CA TYR A 523 18.93 -15.74 -8.01
C TYR A 523 18.67 -15.39 -9.49
N THR A 524 19.69 -15.54 -10.35
CA THR A 524 19.55 -15.30 -11.78
C THR A 524 18.54 -16.23 -12.44
N LEU A 525 18.48 -17.50 -12.03
CA LEU A 525 17.52 -18.45 -12.58
C LEU A 525 16.06 -18.10 -12.23
N LYS A 526 15.81 -17.49 -11.06
CA LYS A 526 14.48 -16.96 -10.72
C LYS A 526 14.08 -15.81 -11.62
N GLU A 527 14.95 -14.83 -11.81
CA GLU A 527 14.72 -13.70 -12.72
C GLU A 527 14.44 -14.21 -14.15
N LEU A 528 15.12 -15.27 -14.58
CA LEU A 528 14.86 -15.91 -15.86
C LEU A 528 13.49 -16.61 -15.88
N ALA A 529 13.11 -17.29 -14.80
CA ALA A 529 11.81 -17.93 -14.66
C ALA A 529 10.64 -16.93 -14.70
N GLU A 530 10.82 -15.68 -14.26
CA GLU A 530 9.82 -14.60 -14.34
C GLU A 530 9.73 -13.97 -15.74
N ASN A 531 10.69 -14.22 -16.63
CA ASN A 531 10.75 -13.60 -17.95
C ASN A 531 9.51 -13.97 -18.79
N LEU A 532 8.73 -12.96 -19.20
CA LEU A 532 7.53 -13.19 -20.00
C LEU A 532 7.84 -13.69 -21.43
N ALA A 533 9.06 -13.55 -21.93
CA ALA A 533 9.52 -14.09 -23.20
C ALA A 533 10.31 -15.41 -23.04
N LEU A 534 10.05 -16.16 -21.96
CA LEU A 534 10.76 -17.41 -21.66
C LEU A 534 10.38 -18.53 -22.63
N TRP A 535 11.37 -19.00 -23.39
CA TRP A 535 11.15 -20.02 -24.43
C TRP A 535 10.82 -21.39 -23.84
N PRO A 536 9.94 -22.20 -24.47
CA PRO A 536 9.59 -23.54 -23.98
C PRO A 536 10.78 -24.46 -23.72
N ALA A 537 11.81 -24.39 -24.56
CA ALA A 537 13.06 -25.15 -24.37
C ALA A 537 13.80 -24.73 -23.09
N VAL A 538 13.79 -23.44 -22.76
CA VAL A 538 14.43 -22.89 -21.56
C VAL A 538 13.64 -23.27 -20.31
N GLN A 539 12.30 -23.23 -20.35
CA GLN A 539 11.47 -23.72 -19.24
C GLN A 539 11.79 -25.18 -18.92
N SER A 540 11.94 -26.01 -19.96
CA SER A 540 12.33 -27.42 -19.83
C SER A 540 13.75 -27.58 -19.28
N GLU A 541 14.67 -26.72 -19.72
CA GLU A 541 16.06 -26.67 -19.24
C GLU A 541 16.09 -26.37 -17.73
N LEU A 542 15.38 -25.33 -17.29
CA LEU A 542 15.26 -24.94 -15.87
C LEU A 542 14.74 -26.09 -15.02
N MET A 543 13.65 -26.75 -15.43
CA MET A 543 13.09 -27.88 -14.70
C MET A 543 14.03 -29.09 -14.64
N ARG A 544 14.79 -29.34 -15.71
CA ARG A 544 15.77 -30.44 -15.76
C ARG A 544 17.03 -30.14 -14.95
N ALA A 545 17.41 -28.87 -14.79
CA ALA A 545 18.54 -28.45 -13.97
C ALA A 545 18.25 -28.54 -12.45
N LEU A 546 16.98 -28.73 -12.07
CA LEU A 546 16.60 -28.88 -10.66
C LEU A 546 17.21 -30.16 -10.06
N PRO A 547 17.70 -30.10 -8.82
CA PRO A 547 18.22 -31.28 -8.14
C PRO A 547 17.09 -32.25 -7.79
N PRO A 548 17.37 -33.57 -7.67
CA PRO A 548 16.36 -34.57 -7.33
C PRO A 548 15.70 -34.33 -5.97
N ALA A 549 14.36 -34.32 -5.95
CA ALA A 549 13.54 -34.07 -4.75
C ALA A 549 13.83 -35.03 -3.57
N LYS A 550 14.25 -36.27 -3.86
CA LYS A 550 14.48 -37.35 -2.86
C LYS A 550 15.58 -37.08 -1.83
N THR A 551 16.35 -36.00 -1.98
CA THR A 551 17.51 -35.68 -1.14
C THR A 551 17.25 -34.57 -0.12
N ARG A 552 16.06 -33.96 -0.08
CA ARG A 552 15.77 -32.76 0.71
C ARG A 552 14.90 -33.06 1.93
N ARG A 553 15.21 -32.41 3.07
CA ARG A 553 14.46 -32.54 4.32
C ARG A 553 13.10 -31.83 4.18
N PRO A 554 12.01 -32.35 4.77
CA PRO A 554 10.70 -31.70 4.76
C PRO A 554 10.76 -30.33 5.47
N ILE A 555 10.11 -29.32 4.90
CA ILE A 555 9.88 -28.01 5.52
C ILE A 555 8.48 -28.03 6.12
N GLY A 556 8.35 -27.72 7.42
CA GLY A 556 7.07 -27.69 8.12
C GLY A 556 6.23 -26.47 7.75
N LEU A 557 4.91 -26.58 7.87
CA LEU A 557 3.94 -25.52 7.53
C LEU A 557 4.16 -24.21 8.31
N LEU A 558 4.70 -24.30 9.54
CA LEU A 558 4.92 -23.17 10.45
C LEU A 558 6.38 -22.67 10.47
N ASP A 559 7.25 -23.28 9.67
CA ASP A 559 8.66 -22.91 9.58
C ASP A 559 8.85 -21.89 8.45
N HIS A 560 8.32 -20.69 8.67
CA HIS A 560 8.37 -19.58 7.70
C HIS A 560 9.82 -19.23 7.31
N ASP A 561 10.76 -19.38 8.23
CA ASP A 561 12.18 -19.14 7.98
C ASP A 561 12.78 -20.21 7.06
N ALA A 562 12.52 -21.51 7.31
CA ALA A 562 12.96 -22.55 6.39
C ALA A 562 12.29 -22.45 5.00
N ALA A 563 11.03 -22.04 4.94
CA ALA A 563 10.35 -21.82 3.68
C ALA A 563 10.87 -20.61 2.89
N SER A 564 11.12 -19.50 3.59
CA SER A 564 11.76 -18.30 3.03
C SER A 564 13.17 -18.64 2.50
N LYS A 565 13.97 -19.36 3.29
CA LYS A 565 15.30 -19.85 2.89
C LYS A 565 15.23 -20.82 1.71
N ALA A 566 14.19 -21.64 1.60
CA ALA A 566 14.02 -22.53 0.45
C ALA A 566 13.71 -21.76 -0.82
N LEU A 567 12.97 -20.64 -0.74
CA LEU A 567 12.78 -19.76 -1.88
C LEU A 567 14.11 -19.26 -2.41
N ASP A 568 15.16 -19.07 -1.62
CA ASP A 568 16.51 -18.70 -2.11
C ASP A 568 17.20 -19.76 -2.97
N GLY A 569 16.69 -20.99 -2.99
CA GLY A 569 17.19 -22.12 -3.76
C GLY A 569 16.39 -22.43 -5.05
N PRO A 570 16.56 -23.66 -5.58
CA PRO A 570 15.86 -24.16 -6.77
C PRO A 570 14.33 -24.11 -6.65
N GLU A 571 13.79 -24.18 -5.45
CA GLU A 571 12.36 -24.08 -5.18
C GLU A 571 11.80 -22.70 -5.55
N GLY A 572 12.56 -21.62 -5.36
CA GLY A 572 12.14 -20.30 -5.84
C GLY A 572 12.08 -20.21 -7.36
N VAL A 573 12.95 -20.94 -8.09
CA VAL A 573 12.88 -21.00 -9.56
C VAL A 573 11.58 -21.68 -10.00
N VAL A 574 11.19 -22.78 -9.32
CA VAL A 574 9.91 -23.46 -9.56
C VAL A 574 8.74 -22.54 -9.26
N ALA A 575 8.76 -21.82 -8.13
CA ALA A 575 7.71 -20.86 -7.79
C ALA A 575 7.52 -19.79 -8.87
N ARG A 576 8.62 -19.20 -9.34
CA ARG A 576 8.55 -18.17 -10.41
C ARG A 576 8.10 -18.72 -11.75
N LEU A 577 8.49 -19.95 -12.10
CA LEU A 577 7.94 -20.63 -13.27
C LEU A 577 6.43 -20.87 -13.13
N LEU A 578 5.95 -21.20 -11.93
CA LEU A 578 4.52 -21.41 -11.66
C LEU A 578 3.73 -20.09 -11.69
N GLU A 579 4.32 -18.97 -11.30
CA GLU A 579 3.72 -17.63 -11.43
C GLU A 579 3.74 -17.12 -12.88
N ASN A 580 4.65 -17.62 -13.72
CA ASN A 580 4.79 -17.17 -15.10
C ASN A 580 3.56 -17.59 -15.95
N PRO A 581 2.83 -16.64 -16.55
CA PRO A 581 1.64 -16.94 -17.36
C PRO A 581 1.96 -17.72 -18.63
N ASN A 582 3.21 -17.67 -19.11
CA ASN A 582 3.66 -18.38 -20.32
C ASN A 582 4.27 -19.75 -20.04
N ALA A 583 4.20 -20.23 -18.79
CA ALA A 583 4.60 -21.59 -18.46
C ALA A 583 3.77 -22.62 -19.24
N THR A 584 4.45 -23.54 -19.93
CA THR A 584 3.76 -24.56 -20.73
C THR A 584 3.04 -25.59 -19.83
N PRO A 585 1.94 -26.20 -20.29
CA PRO A 585 1.23 -27.22 -19.51
C PRO A 585 2.12 -28.38 -19.04
N ALA A 586 3.11 -28.76 -19.84
CA ALA A 586 4.08 -29.80 -19.49
C ALA A 586 4.98 -29.38 -18.32
N VAL A 587 5.43 -28.13 -18.30
CA VAL A 587 6.26 -27.56 -17.23
C VAL A 587 5.46 -27.41 -15.94
N ILE A 588 4.20 -26.95 -16.02
CA ILE A 588 3.29 -26.89 -14.85
C ILE A 588 3.09 -28.30 -14.28
N GLU A 589 2.90 -29.32 -15.11
CA GLU A 589 2.79 -30.71 -14.64
C GLU A 589 4.08 -31.19 -13.97
N GLN A 590 5.24 -30.91 -14.57
CA GLN A 590 6.53 -31.29 -14.00
C GLN A 590 6.80 -30.58 -12.67
N ALA A 591 6.45 -29.30 -12.57
CA ALA A 591 6.54 -28.51 -11.35
C ALA A 591 5.60 -29.05 -10.26
N ALA A 592 4.35 -29.37 -10.61
CA ALA A 592 3.41 -29.98 -9.67
C ALA A 592 3.93 -31.32 -9.12
N ARG A 593 4.54 -32.16 -9.97
CA ARG A 593 5.19 -33.41 -9.54
C ARG A 593 6.39 -33.14 -8.64
N TYR A 594 7.23 -32.18 -9.02
CA TYR A 594 8.37 -31.78 -8.22
C TYR A 594 7.94 -31.35 -6.81
N CYS A 595 6.92 -30.49 -6.72
CA CYS A 595 6.34 -30.03 -5.46
C CYS A 595 5.72 -31.17 -4.64
N ALA A 596 5.01 -32.10 -5.31
CA ALA A 596 4.42 -33.27 -4.67
C ALA A 596 5.50 -34.20 -4.08
N ASP A 597 6.59 -34.42 -4.80
CA ASP A 597 7.71 -35.29 -4.39
C ASP A 597 8.56 -34.67 -3.26
N THR A 598 8.54 -33.34 -3.10
CA THR A 598 9.23 -32.62 -2.00
C THR A 598 8.44 -32.54 -0.68
N PHE A 599 7.32 -33.27 -0.56
CA PHE A 599 6.34 -33.24 0.55
C PHE A 599 5.70 -31.85 0.78
N GLY A 600 4.53 -31.64 0.18
CA GLY A 600 3.43 -30.88 0.77
C GLY A 600 3.70 -29.46 1.30
N ASN A 601 4.63 -28.70 0.72
CA ASN A 601 4.80 -27.30 1.11
C ASN A 601 3.61 -26.48 0.58
N ALA A 602 2.70 -26.12 1.49
CA ALA A 602 1.49 -25.34 1.20
C ALA A 602 1.77 -24.05 0.41
N LEU A 603 2.97 -23.48 0.49
CA LEU A 603 3.34 -22.27 -0.24
C LEU A 603 3.41 -22.48 -1.76
N PHE A 604 4.06 -23.53 -2.25
CA PHE A 604 4.14 -23.79 -3.71
C PHE A 604 2.82 -24.29 -4.28
N CYS A 605 2.13 -25.02 -3.42
CA CYS A 605 0.84 -25.60 -3.64
C CYS A 605 -0.23 -24.49 -3.74
N SER A 606 -0.12 -23.44 -2.91
CA SER A 606 -0.86 -22.17 -2.99
C SER A 606 -0.53 -21.37 -4.25
N ALA A 607 0.74 -21.33 -4.68
CA ALA A 607 1.10 -20.68 -5.96
C ALA A 607 0.36 -21.31 -7.16
N LEU A 608 0.11 -22.63 -7.13
CA LEU A 608 -0.68 -23.33 -8.13
C LEU A 608 -2.19 -23.06 -8.00
N THR A 609 -2.74 -22.88 -6.81
CA THR A 609 -4.18 -22.69 -6.60
C THR A 609 -4.69 -21.36 -7.17
N HIS A 610 -3.83 -20.36 -7.39
CA HIS A 610 -4.22 -19.12 -8.06
C HIS A 610 -4.33 -19.25 -9.60
N ARG A 611 -3.83 -20.34 -10.19
CA ARG A 611 -3.88 -20.53 -11.64
C ARG A 611 -5.25 -21.00 -12.13
N LYS A 612 -5.73 -20.40 -13.21
CA LYS A 612 -7.02 -20.73 -13.86
C LYS A 612 -6.88 -21.69 -15.06
N ASP A 613 -5.67 -22.10 -15.40
CA ASP A 613 -5.32 -22.93 -16.56
C ASP A 613 -4.80 -24.33 -16.17
N LEU A 614 -5.04 -24.77 -14.92
CA LEU A 614 -4.59 -26.07 -14.44
C LEU A 614 -5.24 -27.23 -15.19
N SER A 615 -4.43 -28.21 -15.58
CA SER A 615 -4.95 -29.45 -16.17
C SER A 615 -5.57 -30.36 -15.10
N PRO A 616 -6.53 -31.24 -15.47
CA PRO A 616 -7.10 -32.21 -14.53
C PRO A 616 -6.05 -33.10 -13.85
N LYS A 617 -4.95 -33.39 -14.56
CA LYS A 617 -3.85 -34.20 -14.05
C LYS A 617 -3.03 -33.48 -12.97
N VAL A 618 -2.82 -32.18 -13.11
CA VAL A 618 -2.19 -31.35 -12.07
C VAL A 618 -3.07 -31.30 -10.82
N ILE A 619 -4.38 -31.12 -10.99
CA ILE A 619 -5.32 -31.12 -9.87
C ILE A 619 -5.29 -32.45 -9.11
N GLU A 620 -5.17 -33.57 -9.82
CA GLU A 620 -5.07 -34.89 -9.18
C GLU A 620 -3.74 -35.08 -8.43
N ILE A 621 -2.63 -34.57 -8.98
CA ILE A 621 -1.34 -34.53 -8.29
C ILE A 621 -1.46 -33.72 -7.00
N LEU A 622 -2.05 -32.53 -7.06
CA LEU A 622 -2.30 -31.67 -5.90
C LEU A 622 -3.15 -32.41 -4.86
N ARG A 623 -4.33 -32.89 -5.25
CA ARG A 623 -5.28 -33.60 -4.37
C ARG A 623 -4.64 -34.78 -3.63
N THR A 624 -3.73 -35.51 -4.27
CA THR A 624 -3.04 -36.67 -3.65
C THR A 624 -1.83 -36.28 -2.82
N ALA A 625 -1.15 -35.18 -3.17
CA ALA A 625 -0.03 -34.63 -2.41
C ALA A 625 -0.48 -33.96 -1.10
N TYR A 626 -1.68 -33.38 -1.03
CA TYR A 626 -2.20 -32.69 0.15
C TYR A 626 -2.82 -33.63 1.19
N ARG A 627 -2.29 -33.63 2.42
CA ARG A 627 -2.85 -34.39 3.56
C ARG A 627 -3.22 -33.55 4.81
N GLY A 628 -3.22 -32.20 4.74
CA GLY A 628 -3.48 -31.27 5.87
C GLY A 628 -4.34 -30.03 5.54
N GLU A 629 -4.16 -28.90 6.24
CA GLU A 629 -5.03 -27.70 6.28
C GLU A 629 -5.31 -26.90 4.97
N PRO A 630 -4.46 -26.84 3.91
CA PRO A 630 -4.79 -26.07 2.69
C PRO A 630 -5.78 -26.78 1.73
N ARG A 631 -6.66 -27.65 2.26
CA ARG A 631 -7.68 -28.36 1.48
C ARG A 631 -8.80 -27.45 1.01
N GLU A 632 -9.14 -26.45 1.81
CA GLU A 632 -10.15 -25.43 1.50
C GLU A 632 -9.70 -24.55 0.34
N ASP A 633 -8.44 -24.10 0.32
CA ASP A 633 -7.88 -23.32 -0.79
C ASP A 633 -7.95 -24.06 -2.13
N LEU A 634 -7.60 -25.36 -2.15
CA LEU A 634 -7.72 -26.18 -3.35
C LEU A 634 -9.19 -26.37 -3.77
N ALA A 635 -10.09 -26.53 -2.80
CA ALA A 635 -11.51 -26.65 -3.07
C ALA A 635 -12.07 -25.34 -3.68
N LEU A 636 -11.74 -24.17 -3.10
CA LEU A 636 -12.06 -22.86 -3.65
C LEU A 636 -11.58 -22.74 -5.10
N THR A 637 -10.31 -23.03 -5.36
CA THR A 637 -9.76 -22.99 -6.73
C THR A 637 -10.53 -23.83 -7.70
N ILE A 638 -10.85 -25.07 -7.34
CA ILE A 638 -11.64 -25.96 -8.20
C ILE A 638 -13.03 -25.37 -8.47
N THR A 639 -13.66 -24.75 -7.48
CA THR A 639 -14.97 -24.09 -7.69
C THR A 639 -14.92 -22.87 -8.60
N LEU A 640 -13.77 -22.19 -8.67
CA LEU A 640 -13.55 -21.02 -9.53
C LEU A 640 -12.95 -21.38 -10.91
N LEU A 641 -12.54 -22.62 -11.13
CA LEU A 641 -11.83 -23.04 -12.33
C LEU A 641 -12.80 -23.26 -13.51
N PRO A 642 -12.66 -22.53 -14.63
CA PRO A 642 -13.55 -22.69 -15.79
C PRO A 642 -13.54 -24.09 -16.39
N GLY A 643 -12.42 -24.83 -16.24
CA GLY A 643 -12.25 -26.19 -16.76
C GLY A 643 -12.53 -27.32 -15.77
N ALA A 644 -13.03 -27.04 -14.55
CA ALA A 644 -13.21 -28.08 -13.55
C ALA A 644 -14.16 -29.19 -14.04
N SER A 645 -13.78 -30.45 -13.84
CA SER A 645 -14.63 -31.59 -14.13
C SER A 645 -15.76 -31.73 -13.11
N GLU A 646 -16.83 -32.40 -13.53
CA GLU A 646 -17.93 -32.76 -12.63
C GLU A 646 -17.42 -33.49 -11.37
N ALA A 647 -16.51 -34.46 -11.53
CA ALA A 647 -15.94 -35.20 -10.40
C ALA A 647 -15.17 -34.28 -9.43
N GLN A 648 -14.47 -33.27 -9.95
CA GLN A 648 -13.75 -32.29 -9.14
C GLN A 648 -14.72 -31.39 -8.37
N LEU A 649 -15.77 -30.87 -9.00
CA LEU A 649 -16.79 -30.06 -8.32
C LEU A 649 -17.57 -30.87 -7.28
N LYS A 650 -17.89 -32.14 -7.57
CA LYS A 650 -18.53 -33.05 -6.61
C LYS A 650 -17.70 -33.22 -5.33
N TRP A 651 -16.38 -33.12 -5.42
CA TRP A 651 -15.49 -33.14 -4.26
C TRP A 651 -15.31 -31.77 -3.60
N ALA A 652 -15.08 -30.72 -4.40
CA ALA A 652 -14.70 -29.40 -3.90
C ALA A 652 -15.85 -28.66 -3.22
N VAL A 653 -17.07 -28.72 -3.77
CA VAL A 653 -18.21 -27.97 -3.23
C VAL A 653 -18.51 -28.32 -1.76
N PRO A 654 -18.57 -29.61 -1.35
CA PRO A 654 -18.77 -29.96 0.07
C PRO A 654 -17.60 -29.59 0.99
N VAL A 655 -16.41 -29.33 0.45
CA VAL A 655 -15.22 -28.98 1.23
C VAL A 655 -15.11 -27.47 1.42
N TRP A 656 -15.40 -26.69 0.37
CA TRP A 656 -15.31 -25.23 0.40
C TRP A 656 -16.53 -24.56 1.06
N MET A 657 -17.70 -25.19 1.00
CA MET A 657 -18.96 -24.62 1.45
C MET A 657 -19.50 -25.37 2.68
N ASP A 658 -18.61 -25.82 3.57
CA ASP A 658 -18.96 -26.68 4.71
C ASP A 658 -19.80 -25.96 5.79
N ASP A 659 -19.71 -24.63 5.84
CA ASP A 659 -20.52 -23.73 6.66
C ASP A 659 -21.85 -23.27 6.01
N GLU A 660 -22.02 -23.51 4.70
CA GLU A 660 -23.19 -23.07 3.91
C GLU A 660 -24.27 -24.15 3.81
N ALA A 661 -24.94 -24.42 4.93
CA ALA A 661 -25.90 -25.52 5.07
C ALA A 661 -27.03 -25.53 4.00
N GLU A 662 -27.53 -24.36 3.60
CA GLU A 662 -28.59 -24.27 2.59
C GLU A 662 -28.10 -24.60 1.17
N VAL A 663 -26.88 -24.15 0.83
CA VAL A 663 -26.25 -24.44 -0.46
C VAL A 663 -25.95 -25.94 -0.57
N LEU A 664 -25.41 -26.54 0.48
CA LEU A 664 -25.14 -27.98 0.51
C LEU A 664 -26.41 -28.84 0.45
N ALA A 665 -27.49 -28.39 1.09
CA ALA A 665 -28.78 -29.08 1.04
C ALA A 665 -29.33 -29.14 -0.40
N GLU A 666 -29.21 -28.05 -1.15
CA GLU A 666 -29.58 -28.01 -2.57
C GLU A 666 -28.59 -28.78 -3.47
N PHE A 667 -27.29 -28.73 -3.16
CA PHE A 667 -26.27 -29.40 -3.97
C PHE A 667 -26.32 -30.93 -3.86
N LYS A 668 -26.63 -31.48 -2.68
CA LYS A 668 -26.65 -32.95 -2.43
C LYS A 668 -27.47 -33.78 -3.44
N PRO A 669 -28.69 -33.39 -3.86
CA PRO A 669 -29.39 -34.09 -4.95
C PRO A 669 -28.79 -33.83 -6.34
N ILE A 670 -28.18 -32.66 -6.59
CA ILE A 670 -27.48 -32.34 -7.85
C ILE A 670 -26.23 -33.23 -8.01
N GLN A 671 -25.48 -33.43 -6.93
CA GLN A 671 -24.26 -34.25 -6.85
C GLN A 671 -24.46 -35.71 -7.28
N LYS A 672 -25.70 -36.22 -7.30
CA LYS A 672 -26.04 -37.58 -7.73
C LYS A 672 -26.31 -37.71 -9.23
N ARG A 673 -26.39 -36.59 -9.95
CA ARG A 673 -26.55 -36.56 -11.41
C ARG A 673 -25.18 -36.65 -12.08
N ASP A 674 -25.17 -37.09 -13.34
CA ASP A 674 -23.96 -37.22 -14.14
C ASP A 674 -24.14 -36.55 -15.52
N GLY A 675 -23.03 -36.10 -16.10
CA GLY A 675 -22.95 -35.51 -17.44
C GLY A 675 -23.79 -34.23 -17.59
N GLU A 676 -24.48 -34.10 -18.72
CA GLU A 676 -25.29 -32.91 -19.02
C GLU A 676 -26.35 -32.62 -17.95
N ALA A 677 -26.94 -33.67 -17.34
CA ALA A 677 -27.95 -33.52 -16.31
C ALA A 677 -27.43 -32.86 -15.02
N PHE A 678 -26.14 -33.03 -14.71
CA PHE A 678 -25.49 -32.34 -13.59
C PHE A 678 -25.41 -30.83 -13.85
N TRP A 679 -24.87 -30.43 -15.00
CA TRP A 679 -24.68 -29.02 -15.36
C TRP A 679 -26.00 -28.27 -15.54
N LEU A 680 -27.00 -28.89 -16.17
CA LEU A 680 -28.33 -28.31 -16.30
C LEU A 680 -28.99 -28.07 -14.94
N ALA A 681 -28.82 -28.99 -14.00
CA ALA A 681 -29.35 -28.84 -12.65
C ALA A 681 -28.62 -27.76 -11.85
N LEU A 682 -27.30 -27.65 -12.02
CA LEU A 682 -26.48 -26.63 -11.37
C LEU A 682 -26.87 -25.21 -11.87
N ALA A 683 -27.06 -25.04 -13.18
CA ALA A 683 -27.53 -23.79 -13.79
C ALA A 683 -28.97 -23.42 -13.42
N ALA A 684 -29.79 -24.39 -13.02
CA ALA A 684 -31.19 -24.18 -12.62
C ALA A 684 -31.38 -24.08 -11.10
N ALA A 685 -30.30 -24.11 -10.31
CA ALA A 685 -30.36 -24.05 -8.86
C ALA A 685 -31.01 -22.76 -8.34
N ARG A 686 -31.67 -22.84 -7.18
CA ARG A 686 -32.28 -21.73 -6.47
C ARG A 686 -31.21 -20.78 -5.92
N HIS A 687 -30.13 -21.33 -5.33
CA HIS A 687 -29.03 -20.53 -4.82
C HIS A 687 -28.13 -20.00 -5.95
N ALA A 688 -27.83 -18.69 -5.89
CA ALA A 688 -27.02 -18.01 -6.89
C ALA A 688 -25.60 -18.56 -6.99
N THR A 689 -25.01 -18.95 -5.85
CA THR A 689 -23.68 -19.56 -5.76
C THR A 689 -23.56 -20.80 -6.66
N LEU A 690 -24.56 -21.69 -6.65
CA LEU A 690 -24.56 -22.88 -7.51
C LEU A 690 -24.71 -22.50 -8.99
N ARG A 691 -25.58 -21.54 -9.32
CA ARG A 691 -25.71 -21.05 -10.70
C ARG A 691 -24.43 -20.39 -11.20
N GLN A 692 -23.69 -19.71 -10.32
CA GLN A 692 -22.37 -19.12 -10.63
C GLN A 692 -21.34 -20.19 -10.99
N LEU A 693 -21.30 -21.32 -10.27
CA LEU A 693 -20.43 -22.46 -10.62
C LEU A 693 -20.71 -22.97 -12.04
N ALA A 694 -21.99 -23.04 -12.43
CA ALA A 694 -22.36 -23.36 -13.80
C ALA A 694 -21.98 -22.24 -14.79
N ALA A 695 -22.21 -20.98 -14.44
CA ALA A 695 -21.92 -19.84 -15.31
C ALA A 695 -20.42 -19.73 -15.67
N VAL A 696 -19.52 -20.03 -14.74
CA VAL A 696 -18.07 -19.97 -14.94
C VAL A 696 -17.53 -21.16 -15.76
N ASN A 697 -18.17 -22.34 -15.67
CA ASN A 697 -17.60 -23.58 -16.20
C ASN A 697 -17.86 -23.78 -17.70
N ALA A 698 -16.81 -24.08 -18.46
CA ALA A 698 -16.84 -24.30 -19.90
C ALA A 698 -17.62 -25.56 -20.31
N GLN A 699 -17.85 -26.52 -19.40
CA GLN A 699 -18.66 -27.71 -19.67
C GLN A 699 -20.17 -27.43 -19.58
N THR A 700 -20.58 -26.25 -19.13
CA THR A 700 -21.99 -25.88 -19.02
C THR A 700 -22.65 -25.80 -20.40
N PRO A 701 -23.77 -26.50 -20.62
CA PRO A 701 -24.44 -26.49 -21.93
C PRO A 701 -24.83 -25.09 -22.40
N ALA A 702 -24.65 -24.83 -23.70
CA ALA A 702 -24.97 -23.56 -24.35
C ALA A 702 -26.38 -23.04 -24.04
N ALA A 703 -27.38 -23.93 -24.02
CA ALA A 703 -28.77 -23.58 -23.70
C ALA A 703 -28.97 -23.08 -22.26
N ALA A 704 -28.15 -23.57 -21.31
CA ALA A 704 -28.16 -23.08 -19.94
C ALA A 704 -27.48 -21.71 -19.84
N LEU A 705 -26.33 -21.51 -20.51
CA LEU A 705 -25.64 -20.22 -20.54
C LEU A 705 -26.51 -19.10 -21.13
N GLN A 706 -27.26 -19.38 -22.20
CA GLN A 706 -28.23 -18.42 -22.78
C GLN A 706 -29.32 -17.96 -21.80
N ARG A 707 -29.63 -18.78 -20.78
CA ARG A 707 -30.54 -18.38 -19.69
C ARG A 707 -29.81 -17.59 -18.62
N LEU A 708 -28.59 -18.02 -18.25
CA LEU A 708 -27.79 -17.40 -17.19
C LEU A 708 -27.32 -15.98 -17.54
N VAL A 709 -27.10 -15.63 -18.80
CA VAL A 709 -26.80 -14.23 -19.21
C VAL A 709 -27.94 -13.24 -18.89
N ARG A 710 -29.12 -13.74 -18.51
CA ARG A 710 -30.29 -12.96 -18.05
C ARG A 710 -30.62 -13.21 -16.58
N ASP A 711 -29.68 -13.78 -15.81
CA ASP A 711 -29.89 -14.00 -14.39
C ASP A 711 -30.15 -12.67 -13.67
N LYS A 712 -30.93 -12.75 -12.57
CA LYS A 712 -31.23 -11.57 -11.76
C LYS A 712 -30.05 -11.16 -10.87
N VAL A 713 -29.13 -12.09 -10.62
CA VAL A 713 -27.88 -11.83 -9.91
C VAL A 713 -26.84 -11.44 -10.96
N GLU A 714 -26.36 -10.20 -10.86
CA GLU A 714 -25.45 -9.59 -11.83
C GLU A 714 -24.19 -10.43 -12.06
N ASP A 715 -23.56 -10.90 -10.98
CA ASP A 715 -22.35 -11.73 -11.06
C ASP A 715 -22.55 -13.00 -11.89
N VAL A 716 -23.68 -13.70 -11.68
CA VAL A 716 -24.01 -14.92 -12.45
C VAL A 716 -24.14 -14.61 -13.94
N ALA A 717 -24.78 -13.48 -14.27
CA ALA A 717 -24.93 -13.04 -15.64
C ALA A 717 -23.58 -12.66 -16.27
N VAL A 718 -22.73 -11.91 -15.56
CA VAL A 718 -21.39 -11.52 -16.02
C VAL A 718 -20.52 -12.75 -16.29
N PHE A 719 -20.51 -13.73 -15.37
CA PHE A 719 -19.75 -14.97 -15.58
C PHE A 719 -20.24 -15.77 -16.78
N ALA A 720 -21.55 -15.79 -17.04
CA ALA A 720 -22.09 -16.42 -18.23
C ALA A 720 -21.68 -15.69 -19.52
N TRP A 721 -21.58 -14.35 -19.49
CA TRP A 721 -21.13 -13.54 -20.64
C TRP A 721 -19.68 -13.80 -21.04
N ILE A 722 -18.79 -14.05 -20.08
CA ILE A 722 -17.37 -14.34 -20.32
C ILE A 722 -17.08 -15.83 -20.54
N ASN A 723 -18.09 -16.70 -20.50
CA ASN A 723 -17.90 -18.14 -20.67
C ASN A 723 -17.57 -18.49 -22.14
N PRO A 724 -16.47 -19.22 -22.42
CA PRO A 724 -16.06 -19.56 -23.79
C PRO A 724 -17.07 -20.42 -24.55
N SER A 725 -17.95 -21.14 -23.85
CA SER A 725 -18.98 -22.01 -24.44
C SER A 725 -20.29 -21.28 -24.74
N LEU A 726 -20.39 -19.98 -24.43
CA LEU A 726 -21.56 -19.17 -24.74
C LEU A 726 -21.68 -18.97 -26.26
N PRO A 727 -22.85 -19.28 -26.86
CA PRO A 727 -23.14 -18.87 -28.23
C PRO A 727 -23.17 -17.33 -28.33
N LEU A 728 -22.20 -16.75 -29.02
CA LEU A 728 -21.97 -15.32 -29.06
C LEU A 728 -23.07 -14.58 -29.87
N PRO A 729 -23.80 -13.63 -29.28
CA PRO A 729 -24.80 -12.82 -29.99
C PRO A 729 -24.15 -11.75 -30.89
N SER A 730 -24.94 -11.14 -31.79
CA SER A 730 -24.48 -10.01 -32.61
C SER A 730 -24.29 -8.75 -31.75
N ALA A 731 -23.17 -8.04 -31.95
CA ALA A 731 -22.84 -6.81 -31.22
C ALA A 731 -23.94 -5.75 -31.29
N GLU A 732 -24.64 -5.64 -32.41
CA GLU A 732 -25.72 -4.66 -32.63
C GLU A 732 -26.94 -4.85 -31.73
N SER A 733 -27.10 -6.03 -31.14
CA SER A 733 -28.24 -6.39 -30.27
C SER A 733 -27.97 -6.20 -28.78
N LEU A 734 -26.78 -5.73 -28.41
CA LEU A 734 -26.31 -5.67 -27.03
C LEU A 734 -26.42 -4.26 -26.42
N SER A 735 -26.68 -4.19 -25.12
CA SER A 735 -26.46 -2.97 -24.34
C SER A 735 -24.96 -2.71 -24.14
N LEU A 736 -24.59 -1.48 -23.73
CA LEU A 736 -23.20 -1.13 -23.45
C LEU A 736 -22.59 -2.00 -22.34
N ASP A 737 -23.36 -2.31 -21.30
CA ASP A 737 -22.89 -3.16 -20.20
C ASP A 737 -22.67 -4.61 -20.68
N GLN A 738 -23.52 -5.10 -21.58
CA GLN A 738 -23.36 -6.41 -22.21
C GLN A 738 -22.15 -6.45 -23.15
N MET A 739 -21.90 -5.39 -23.92
CA MET A 739 -20.68 -5.28 -24.73
C MET A 739 -19.44 -5.30 -23.85
N HIS A 740 -19.45 -4.56 -22.74
CA HIS A 740 -18.34 -4.51 -21.79
C HIS A 740 -18.07 -5.88 -21.16
N ALA A 741 -19.11 -6.60 -20.73
CA ALA A 741 -18.97 -7.95 -20.21
C ALA A 741 -18.48 -8.93 -21.29
N LEU A 742 -19.01 -8.86 -22.51
CA LEU A 742 -18.64 -9.75 -23.62
C LEU A 742 -17.18 -9.61 -24.04
N LEU A 743 -16.57 -8.42 -23.91
CA LEU A 743 -15.14 -8.21 -24.19
C LEU A 743 -14.22 -9.07 -23.30
N GLY A 744 -14.72 -9.53 -22.14
CA GLY A 744 -14.00 -10.48 -21.30
C GLY A 744 -14.07 -11.94 -21.78
N ASN A 745 -14.83 -12.25 -22.83
CA ASN A 745 -15.00 -13.61 -23.33
C ASN A 745 -13.78 -14.04 -24.19
N PRO A 746 -13.03 -15.09 -23.80
CA PRO A 746 -11.82 -15.49 -24.50
C PRO A 746 -12.08 -16.15 -25.87
N ALA A 747 -13.33 -16.52 -26.17
CA ALA A 747 -13.73 -17.07 -27.48
C ALA A 747 -14.19 -15.98 -28.47
N LEU A 748 -14.18 -14.71 -28.09
CA LEU A 748 -14.69 -13.60 -28.91
C LEU A 748 -13.85 -13.40 -30.19
N PRO A 749 -14.43 -13.53 -31.40
CA PRO A 749 -13.69 -13.34 -32.65
C PRO A 749 -13.27 -11.89 -32.85
N ARG A 750 -12.09 -11.67 -33.44
CA ARG A 750 -11.57 -10.33 -33.80
C ARG A 750 -12.58 -9.47 -34.56
N ALA A 751 -13.32 -10.05 -35.50
CA ALA A 751 -14.33 -9.32 -36.27
C ALA A 751 -15.45 -8.72 -35.38
N GLN A 752 -15.81 -9.39 -34.28
CA GLN A 752 -16.78 -8.86 -33.32
C GLN A 752 -16.16 -7.78 -32.42
N ILE A 753 -14.88 -7.92 -32.03
CA ILE A 753 -14.14 -6.88 -31.30
C ILE A 753 -14.09 -5.58 -32.13
N GLU A 754 -13.79 -5.69 -33.43
CA GLU A 754 -13.77 -4.55 -34.37
C GLU A 754 -15.15 -3.90 -34.53
N ALA A 755 -16.23 -4.69 -34.53
CA ALA A 755 -17.60 -4.18 -34.55
C ALA A 755 -17.96 -3.42 -33.25
N ILE A 756 -17.60 -3.96 -32.08
CA ILE A 756 -17.81 -3.29 -30.77
C ILE A 756 -16.99 -2.01 -30.70
N LEU A 757 -15.73 -2.03 -31.13
CA LEU A 757 -14.85 -0.86 -31.19
C LEU A 757 -15.45 0.25 -32.06
N THR A 758 -16.01 -0.10 -33.22
CA THR A 758 -16.64 0.86 -34.15
C THR A 758 -17.87 1.52 -33.50
N LEU A 759 -18.74 0.71 -32.87
CA LEU A 759 -19.93 1.20 -32.16
C LEU A 759 -19.57 2.08 -30.95
N ALA A 760 -18.59 1.66 -30.14
CA ALA A 760 -18.13 2.39 -28.96
C ALA A 760 -17.45 3.71 -29.30
N SER A 761 -16.66 3.73 -30.39
CA SER A 761 -16.01 4.94 -30.91
C SER A 761 -17.04 5.95 -31.40
N ALA A 762 -18.07 5.51 -32.12
CA ALA A 762 -19.16 6.38 -32.57
C ALA A 762 -19.97 7.00 -31.41
N GLN A 763 -19.96 6.37 -30.24
CA GLN A 763 -20.67 6.82 -29.04
C GLN A 763 -19.76 7.48 -27.98
N ASN A 764 -18.50 7.78 -28.33
CA ASN A 764 -17.49 8.37 -27.43
C ASN A 764 -17.31 7.62 -26.09
N LYS A 765 -17.31 6.28 -26.11
CA LYS A 765 -17.15 5.45 -24.91
C LYS A 765 -15.69 5.00 -24.74
N THR A 766 -14.86 5.89 -24.21
CA THR A 766 -13.40 5.69 -24.09
C THR A 766 -13.01 4.43 -23.32
N SER A 767 -13.70 4.08 -22.23
CA SER A 767 -13.38 2.87 -21.44
C SER A 767 -13.58 1.56 -22.21
N ILE A 768 -14.57 1.49 -23.09
CA ILE A 768 -14.84 0.31 -23.93
C ILE A 768 -13.83 0.26 -25.08
N VAL A 769 -13.52 1.41 -25.68
CA VAL A 769 -12.47 1.54 -26.71
C VAL A 769 -11.13 1.04 -26.18
N ASP A 770 -10.73 1.48 -24.99
CA ASP A 770 -9.47 1.07 -24.37
C ASP A 770 -9.42 -0.44 -24.09
N ASN A 771 -10.55 -1.03 -23.72
CA ASN A 771 -10.65 -2.48 -23.50
C ASN A 771 -10.66 -3.29 -24.79
N CYS A 772 -11.18 -2.77 -25.91
CA CYS A 772 -11.07 -3.43 -27.22
C CYS A 772 -9.64 -3.41 -27.79
N LEU A 773 -8.83 -2.42 -27.40
CA LEU A 773 -7.45 -2.27 -27.85
C LEU A 773 -6.46 -3.17 -27.09
N LYS A 774 -6.79 -3.51 -25.84
CA LYS A 774 -6.09 -4.52 -25.03
C LYS A 774 -6.41 -5.91 -25.56
#